data_AF-A0A7R9KCR6-F1
#
_entry.id   AF-A0A7R9KCR6-F1
#
_cell.length_a   1.000
_cell.length_b   1.000
_cell.length_c   1.000
_cell.angle_alpha   90.00
_cell.angle_beta   90.00
_cell.angle_gamma   90.00
#
_symmetry.space_group_name_H-M   'P 1'
#
loop_
_entity.id
_entity.type
_entity.pdbx_description
1 polymer ?
#
loop_
_entity_poly.entity_id
_entity_poly.type
_entity_poly.pdbx_seq_one_letter_code
_entity_poly.pdbx_strand_id
1 'polypeptide(L)'
;MFGLILNMICERLNDKKLLRLSQHKYSASGTTLLDPLMQRYWRWFVERVVPLWWSPNAMTLVGLACNIVTACILVYYSPDAKQPIPAWPLLLCAVGLFMYQTLDACDGKQARRTKTSSSLGELFDHGCDSVSTIFVSLSVCLAVQLGECVALMLILQVMATALFYMAHWQTYVTGELKFAKFDVTEAQMTIIVIQVVSAICGTSFWTYERIDSLGVDLRLAVMLMTAFSSVVIGCRYFNAIITKGVGKNGSSVAIPWLMHVKLQMIPTFFSIGNELLIFCTEAKVILSGGVGKNGSTVADTSILSPLIPIFLSVVSALTIFFKSPTPVFSEHICLYLITFGLVTAKITNKLVVAQMSKSEITKLDSVFIGPLLLFLNQYFNTIIDEYVLLWIALVYILLDFLYYSYSTCSQIADYLKIRVLSIQYQRPPSTHSSQSSVRNNGSDNSTNAEHWSPKDWKQYAIPFWDQIPDFLNHWPIKANTQSHCLQFMIRQKSGNSSDHYEINYSRDHIIECSHGWHYTDHKISIISQLQLVCDRKWILEILPLISSVGFTLSVIVLYFESYCFINNTTLFLSMRFLSALFFGANFYTAVVLISKLKAIAENRFYEILFLCGLMGSLFAKGINLLIIYWFKDWKVVHILTTFSIIPLIFLGTTVIMGPDGCTGNYCPIVDSVNAITLIDGINNGINNSNKCVQQLNGSLNNKCGEESVNNSVNIKTNRQTNGQTVKQPIRKCNGKEVPPLYLELLCYLSYAVLILFGYLRDFLRRLGLEKTRSAVEVNREGYVPLYQSFESFFTRNIYRRVCDGCNRPITCVPGAVIDVMDRLTDDYNWTFKYPGTTTRAINMGSYNYLGFAENSGTNVDIVDNIIHKYGVGVGATRQECGTIDIQKELERRLAQFLGVESSIVFGMGFATNSTNIPTLAEKGSLIISDEYNHASLILGCRKSGASIAVFKHNDMKDLEMKIRQHIISGQERTHRPWKKIIIIVEGIYSMEGTIINLPEIVKLKRKYRCYVYLDEAHSIGAIGRRGRGVSDYFGCDPKDIDLWMGTFTKSFGAAGGYIAGRKQTIDYIAIHSQAATYATSIAPCIVQQIISVINVIMGVDGTDDGQKRIERLSRNARYFRSRLKQMGFVVYGNDDSPVVPIMICFCSKISAVVRTAFQCGIGTVGAAFPATPLTTGRVRFCVSASHTKEMLDKALTVMDEIGDQVAIKYSKQPKSCEKIIY
;
A
#
# COMPACT_ATOMS: atom_id res chain seq x y z
N MET A 1 -17.51 15.72 -17.76
CA MET A 1 -16.26 16.06 -17.02
C MET A 1 -16.41 17.37 -16.25
N PHE A 2 -16.73 18.50 -16.89
CA PHE A 2 -17.00 19.78 -16.21
C PHE A 2 -18.11 19.67 -15.14
N GLY A 3 -19.22 18.97 -15.43
CA GLY A 3 -20.27 18.69 -14.43
C GLY A 3 -19.86 17.75 -13.28
N LEU A 4 -18.85 16.90 -13.48
CA LEU A 4 -18.26 16.06 -12.42
C LEU A 4 -17.34 16.88 -11.53
N ILE A 5 -16.56 17.78 -12.12
CA ILE A 5 -15.70 18.74 -11.41
C ILE A 5 -16.56 19.71 -10.58
N LEU A 6 -17.64 20.26 -11.14
CA LEU A 6 -18.60 21.09 -10.41
C LEU A 6 -19.30 20.34 -9.26
N ASN A 7 -19.67 19.08 -9.46
CA ASN A 7 -20.25 18.24 -8.39
C ASN A 7 -19.22 17.83 -7.33
N MET A 8 -17.92 17.76 -7.66
CA MET A 8 -16.84 17.52 -6.68
C MET A 8 -16.49 18.78 -5.89
N ILE A 9 -16.58 19.96 -6.51
CA ILE A 9 -16.34 21.27 -5.88
C ILE A 9 -17.52 21.65 -4.96
N CYS A 10 -18.75 21.27 -5.32
CA CYS A 10 -19.97 21.61 -4.59
C CYS A 10 -20.54 20.38 -3.86
N GLU A 11 -20.08 20.11 -2.64
CA GLU A 11 -20.75 19.11 -1.79
C GLU A 11 -22.11 19.68 -1.34
N ARG A 12 -23.17 19.30 -2.06
CA ARG A 12 -24.53 19.66 -1.68
C ARG A 12 -24.95 18.83 -0.45
N LEU A 13 -25.20 19.50 0.67
CA LEU A 13 -25.73 18.84 1.86
C LEU A 13 -27.19 18.43 1.57
N ASN A 14 -27.44 17.12 1.48
CA ASN A 14 -28.80 16.61 1.32
C ASN A 14 -29.63 16.84 2.60
N ASP A 15 -30.95 16.88 2.49
CA ASP A 15 -31.89 17.20 3.59
C ASP A 15 -31.68 16.33 4.83
N LYS A 16 -31.30 15.06 4.64
CA LYS A 16 -30.94 14.15 5.75
C LYS A 16 -29.72 14.60 6.54
N LYS A 17 -28.70 15.16 5.88
CA LYS A 17 -27.49 15.71 6.54
C LYS A 17 -27.85 16.99 7.29
N LEU A 18 -28.61 17.89 6.67
CA LEU A 18 -29.07 19.16 7.27
C LEU A 18 -29.94 18.92 8.52
N LEU A 19 -30.85 17.95 8.48
CA LEU A 19 -31.65 17.57 9.64
C LEU A 19 -30.77 17.10 10.81
N ARG A 20 -29.76 16.24 10.54
CA ARG A 20 -28.83 15.77 11.59
C ARG A 20 -27.98 16.91 12.15
N LEU A 21 -27.56 17.86 11.31
CA LEU A 21 -26.83 19.06 11.74
C LEU A 21 -27.68 19.96 12.66
N SER A 22 -28.99 20.02 12.46
CA SER A 22 -29.91 20.75 13.37
C SER A 22 -30.11 20.07 14.72
N GLN A 23 -29.91 18.75 14.78
CA GLN A 23 -30.03 17.96 16.00
C GLN A 23 -28.70 17.80 16.74
N HIS A 24 -27.61 18.29 16.15
CA HIS A 24 -26.27 18.19 16.72
C HIS A 24 -26.16 19.04 17.99
N LYS A 25 -25.48 18.50 19.00
CA LYS A 25 -25.13 19.20 20.24
C LYS A 25 -23.65 18.97 20.50
N TYR A 26 -22.91 20.06 20.62
CA TYR A 26 -21.50 20.02 20.99
C TYR A 26 -21.30 19.33 22.33
N SER A 27 -20.28 18.47 22.42
CA SER A 27 -19.90 17.74 23.63
C SER A 27 -18.39 17.65 23.72
N ALA A 28 -17.83 18.13 24.83
CA ALA A 28 -16.41 18.03 25.12
C ALA A 28 -16.17 17.73 26.61
N SER A 29 -15.07 17.03 26.89
CA SER A 29 -14.63 16.72 28.26
C SER A 29 -13.12 16.82 28.44
N GLY A 30 -12.69 16.96 29.70
CA GLY A 30 -11.31 17.23 30.06
C GLY A 30 -11.08 18.71 30.38
N THR A 31 -10.01 18.99 31.12
CA THR A 31 -9.58 20.34 31.49
C THR A 31 -8.07 20.42 31.31
N THR A 32 -7.59 21.41 30.56
CA THR A 32 -6.14 21.63 30.41
C THR A 32 -5.54 22.28 31.67
N LEU A 33 -4.21 22.43 31.71
CA LEU A 33 -3.50 22.97 32.86
C LEU A 33 -3.76 24.48 33.07
N LEU A 34 -3.74 25.25 31.99
CA LEU A 34 -3.92 26.70 32.01
C LEU A 34 -5.39 27.12 31.93
N ASP A 35 -6.28 26.23 31.50
CA ASP A 35 -7.71 26.50 31.38
C ASP A 35 -8.32 27.13 32.65
N PRO A 36 -8.17 26.59 33.88
CA PRO A 36 -8.81 27.19 35.06
C PRO A 36 -8.42 28.66 35.30
N LEU A 37 -7.19 29.03 34.96
CA LEU A 37 -6.69 30.41 35.05
C LEU A 37 -7.28 31.27 33.93
N MET A 38 -7.16 30.81 32.68
CA MET A 38 -7.64 31.54 31.50
C MET A 38 -9.17 31.69 31.50
N GLN A 39 -9.91 30.75 32.08
CA GLN A 39 -11.37 30.83 32.24
C GLN A 39 -11.82 32.00 33.13
N ARG A 40 -10.97 32.49 34.06
CA ARG A 40 -11.27 33.71 34.83
C ARG A 40 -11.16 34.94 33.93
N TYR A 41 -10.08 35.01 33.15
CA TYR A 41 -9.82 36.07 32.20
C TYR A 41 -10.88 36.12 31.09
N TRP A 42 -11.16 35.00 30.42
CA TRP A 42 -12.15 34.92 29.34
C TRP A 42 -13.57 35.28 29.79
N ARG A 43 -13.98 34.87 31.00
CA ARG A 43 -15.28 35.28 31.55
C ARG A 43 -15.34 36.78 31.79
N TRP A 44 -14.31 37.34 32.41
CA TRP A 44 -14.21 38.79 32.59
C TRP A 44 -14.26 39.52 31.24
N PHE A 45 -13.50 39.07 30.24
CA PHE A 45 -13.45 39.68 28.91
C PHE A 45 -14.82 39.65 28.22
N VAL A 46 -15.48 38.49 28.19
CA VAL A 46 -16.81 38.37 27.59
C VAL A 46 -17.83 39.23 28.33
N GLU A 47 -17.87 39.18 29.66
CA GLU A 47 -18.89 39.89 30.43
C GLU A 47 -18.73 41.40 30.44
N ARG A 48 -17.48 41.89 30.46
CA ARG A 48 -17.15 43.31 30.69
C ARG A 48 -16.71 44.06 29.44
N VAL A 49 -16.12 43.38 28.46
CA VAL A 49 -15.54 44.02 27.26
C VAL A 49 -16.39 43.76 26.01
N VAL A 50 -16.85 42.53 25.82
CA VAL A 50 -17.59 42.14 24.59
C VAL A 50 -19.05 42.65 24.64
N PRO A 51 -19.48 43.48 23.67
CA PRO A 51 -20.86 43.94 23.60
C PRO A 51 -21.83 42.85 23.12
N LEU A 52 -23.09 42.92 23.54
CA LEU A 52 -24.12 41.91 23.24
C LEU A 52 -24.50 41.81 21.75
N TRP A 53 -24.18 42.84 20.95
CA TRP A 53 -24.46 42.85 19.51
C TRP A 53 -23.38 42.16 18.66
N TRP A 54 -22.20 41.92 19.22
CA TRP A 54 -21.11 41.30 18.47
C TRP A 54 -21.33 39.79 18.34
N SER A 55 -21.50 39.31 17.10
CA SER A 55 -21.78 37.91 16.83
C SER A 55 -20.56 37.02 17.11
N PRO A 56 -20.73 35.86 17.77
CA PRO A 56 -19.67 34.86 18.00
C PRO A 56 -18.84 34.55 16.76
N ASN A 57 -19.48 34.19 15.64
CA ASN A 57 -18.78 33.84 14.40
C ASN A 57 -17.91 34.99 13.86
N ALA A 58 -18.33 36.25 14.05
CA ALA A 58 -17.53 37.40 13.65
C ALA A 58 -16.34 37.63 14.58
N MET A 59 -16.44 37.28 15.88
CA MET A 59 -15.31 37.34 16.80
C MET A 59 -14.21 36.37 16.37
N THR A 60 -14.56 35.12 16.08
CA THR A 60 -13.64 34.07 15.61
C THR A 60 -12.97 34.46 14.30
N LEU A 61 -13.75 34.99 13.34
CA LEU A 61 -13.22 35.42 12.04
C LEU A 61 -12.27 36.63 12.15
N VAL A 62 -12.60 37.61 13.00
CA VAL A 62 -11.71 38.75 13.27
C VAL A 62 -10.42 38.29 13.94
N GLY A 63 -10.52 37.38 14.91
CA GLY A 63 -9.34 36.75 15.51
C GLY A 63 -8.46 36.06 14.46
N LEU A 64 -9.06 35.24 13.60
CA LEU A 64 -8.32 34.51 12.56
C LEU A 64 -7.62 35.49 11.61
N ALA A 65 -8.31 36.56 11.19
CA ALA A 65 -7.73 37.60 10.35
C ALA A 65 -6.52 38.26 11.04
N CYS A 66 -6.62 38.58 12.34
CA CYS A 66 -5.48 39.10 13.10
C CYS A 66 -4.30 38.11 13.09
N ASN A 67 -4.54 36.82 13.37
CA ASN A 67 -3.47 35.81 13.37
C ASN A 67 -2.79 35.71 12.00
N ILE A 68 -3.57 35.54 10.93
CA ILE A 68 -3.06 35.42 9.55
C ILE A 68 -2.24 36.65 9.16
N VAL A 69 -2.77 37.86 9.37
CA VAL A 69 -2.08 39.10 9.00
C VAL A 69 -0.75 39.20 9.75
N THR A 70 -0.73 38.95 11.06
CA THR A 70 0.50 39.04 11.84
C THR A 70 1.53 37.97 11.48
N ALA A 71 1.10 36.74 11.17
CA ALA A 71 1.99 35.68 10.69
C ALA A 71 2.52 35.95 9.27
N CYS A 72 1.70 36.51 8.38
CA CYS A 72 2.13 36.91 7.04
C CYS A 72 3.19 38.02 7.07
N ILE A 73 3.16 38.92 8.06
CA ILE A 73 4.23 39.91 8.26
C ILE A 73 5.55 39.20 8.60
N LEU A 74 5.54 38.14 9.41
CA LEU A 74 6.75 37.32 9.66
C LEU A 74 7.25 36.66 8.38
N VAL A 75 6.35 36.08 7.57
CA VAL A 75 6.69 35.46 6.28
C VAL A 75 7.28 36.48 5.30
N TYR A 76 6.79 37.73 5.32
CA TYR A 76 7.33 38.81 4.48
C TYR A 76 8.80 39.12 4.83
N TYR A 77 9.15 39.12 6.12
CA TYR A 77 10.53 39.36 6.56
C TYR A 77 11.46 38.16 6.32
N SER A 78 10.95 36.93 6.37
CA SER A 78 11.77 35.72 6.25
C SER A 78 11.00 34.62 5.48
N PRO A 79 10.85 34.74 4.15
CA PRO A 79 10.03 33.80 3.36
C PRO A 79 10.66 32.40 3.23
N ASP A 80 11.95 32.29 3.49
CA ASP A 80 12.73 31.04 3.55
C ASP A 80 12.97 30.57 5.00
N ALA A 81 12.50 31.33 6.00
CA ALA A 81 12.76 31.14 7.44
C ALA A 81 14.25 31.13 7.83
N LYS A 82 15.13 31.73 7.03
CA LYS A 82 16.57 31.84 7.32
C LYS A 82 16.94 33.21 7.89
N GLN A 83 16.30 34.26 7.38
CA GLN A 83 16.64 35.63 7.72
C GLN A 83 16.21 36.01 9.15
N PRO A 84 16.98 36.84 9.87
CA PRO A 84 16.60 37.36 11.17
C PRO A 84 15.42 38.31 11.06
N ILE A 85 14.44 38.13 11.95
CA ILE A 85 13.22 38.94 11.99
C ILE A 85 13.40 40.02 13.05
N PRO A 86 13.02 41.29 12.79
CA PRO A 86 13.04 42.34 13.79
C PRO A 86 12.17 42.00 15.03
N ALA A 87 12.38 42.70 16.14
CA ALA A 87 11.62 42.43 17.37
C ALA A 87 10.13 42.78 17.26
N TRP A 88 9.79 43.87 16.55
CA TRP A 88 8.40 44.36 16.51
C TRP A 88 7.42 43.43 15.76
N PRO A 89 7.76 42.76 14.63
CA PRO A 89 6.88 41.77 14.01
C PRO A 89 6.66 40.55 14.89
N LEU A 90 7.68 40.10 15.63
CA LEU A 90 7.59 38.97 16.55
C LEU A 90 6.65 39.28 17.71
N LEU A 91 6.77 40.48 18.31
CA LEU A 91 5.84 40.97 19.34
C LEU A 91 4.43 41.15 18.78
N LEU A 92 4.30 41.68 17.57
CA LEU A 92 3.00 41.84 16.92
C LEU A 92 2.34 40.47 16.65
N CYS A 93 3.10 39.46 16.25
CA CYS A 93 2.60 38.08 16.09
C CYS A 93 2.25 37.43 17.42
N ALA A 94 3.01 37.69 18.49
CA ALA A 94 2.68 37.24 19.84
C ALA A 94 1.33 37.81 20.32
N VAL A 95 1.13 39.11 20.11
CA VAL A 95 -0.14 39.80 20.42
C VAL A 95 -1.27 39.30 19.52
N GLY A 96 -1.03 39.15 18.22
CA GLY A 96 -2.01 38.64 17.26
C GLY A 96 -2.49 37.22 17.62
N LEU A 97 -1.57 36.33 17.99
CA LEU A 97 -1.90 34.98 18.44
C LEU A 97 -2.66 34.98 19.78
N PHE A 98 -2.28 35.85 20.72
CA PHE A 98 -3.02 36.00 21.98
C PHE A 98 -4.44 36.54 21.76
N MET A 99 -4.61 37.50 20.84
CA MET A 99 -5.92 38.01 20.43
C MET A 99 -6.77 36.92 19.78
N TYR A 100 -6.18 36.11 18.89
CA TYR A 100 -6.89 34.97 18.29
C TYR A 100 -7.38 33.99 19.34
N GLN A 101 -6.47 33.49 20.19
CA GLN A 101 -6.81 32.58 21.28
C GLN A 101 -7.93 33.14 22.17
N THR A 102 -7.83 34.43 22.51
CA THR A 102 -8.82 35.08 23.39
C THR A 102 -10.19 35.15 22.72
N LEU A 103 -10.26 35.57 21.45
CA LEU A 103 -11.53 35.71 20.74
C LEU A 103 -12.17 34.35 20.46
N ASP A 104 -11.36 33.37 20.07
CA ASP A 104 -11.76 31.98 19.82
C ASP A 104 -12.31 31.33 21.10
N ALA A 105 -11.56 31.33 22.20
CA ALA A 105 -12.03 30.77 23.47
C ALA A 105 -13.28 31.49 24.04
N CYS A 106 -13.57 32.71 23.60
CA CYS A 106 -14.69 33.52 24.04
C CYS A 106 -15.95 33.37 23.17
N ASP A 107 -15.88 32.84 21.95
CA ASP A 107 -16.99 32.82 21.00
C ASP A 107 -18.18 31.97 21.50
N GLY A 108 -17.94 30.79 22.03
CA GLY A 108 -18.95 29.88 22.56
C GLY A 108 -19.53 30.40 23.88
N LYS A 109 -18.72 31.14 24.65
CA LYS A 109 -19.18 31.84 25.87
C LYS A 109 -20.13 32.97 25.50
N GLN A 110 -19.78 33.77 24.49
CA GLN A 110 -20.65 34.79 23.93
C GLN A 110 -21.92 34.17 23.35
N ALA A 111 -21.83 33.07 22.60
CA ALA A 111 -22.99 32.36 22.04
C ALA A 111 -23.97 31.88 23.11
N ARG A 112 -23.47 31.40 24.25
CA ARG A 112 -24.30 31.05 25.41
C ARG A 112 -24.93 32.29 26.06
N ARG A 113 -24.17 33.38 26.20
CA ARG A 113 -24.64 34.66 26.76
C ARG A 113 -25.74 35.28 25.92
N THR A 114 -25.65 35.19 24.59
CA THR A 114 -26.64 35.73 23.63
C THR A 114 -27.71 34.73 23.21
N LYS A 115 -27.65 33.47 23.70
CA LYS A 115 -28.55 32.36 23.33
C LYS A 115 -28.56 32.04 21.83
N THR A 116 -27.40 32.14 21.18
CA THR A 116 -27.21 31.91 19.74
C THR A 116 -26.30 30.70 19.43
N SER A 117 -26.19 29.74 20.35
CA SER A 117 -25.42 28.51 20.14
C SER A 117 -26.01 27.65 19.01
N SER A 118 -25.18 27.24 18.05
CA SER A 118 -25.60 26.44 16.89
C SER A 118 -24.44 25.58 16.36
N SER A 119 -24.76 24.53 15.58
CA SER A 119 -23.76 23.73 14.86
C SER A 119 -22.98 24.52 13.80
N LEU A 120 -23.54 25.64 13.32
CA LEU A 120 -22.81 26.57 12.47
C LEU A 120 -21.70 27.29 13.23
N GLY A 121 -21.93 27.64 14.51
CA GLY A 121 -20.89 28.26 15.35
C GLY A 121 -19.71 27.33 15.60
N GLU A 122 -19.97 26.04 15.84
CA GLU A 122 -18.94 25.00 15.97
C GLU A 122 -18.13 24.80 14.67
N LEU A 123 -18.77 24.91 13.50
CA LEU A 123 -18.05 24.89 12.22
C LEU A 123 -17.12 26.10 12.06
N PHE A 124 -17.50 27.27 12.58
CA PHE A 124 -16.67 28.47 12.52
C PHE A 124 -15.47 28.38 13.47
N ASP A 125 -15.68 27.95 14.72
CA ASP A 125 -14.65 27.66 15.72
C ASP A 125 -13.59 26.69 15.13
N HIS A 126 -13.96 25.43 14.93
CA HIS A 126 -13.01 24.40 14.47
C HIS A 126 -12.52 24.62 13.03
N GLY A 127 -13.36 25.24 12.20
CA GLY A 127 -13.01 25.56 10.81
C GLY A 127 -11.92 26.64 10.73
N CYS A 128 -12.00 27.67 11.57
CA CYS A 128 -10.97 28.71 11.67
C CYS A 128 -9.69 28.15 12.31
N ASP A 129 -9.82 27.30 13.33
CA ASP A 129 -8.67 26.65 13.97
C ASP A 129 -7.84 25.79 13.01
N SER A 130 -8.49 25.11 12.07
CA SER A 130 -7.79 24.32 11.04
C SER A 130 -6.85 25.17 10.17
N VAL A 131 -7.24 26.43 9.89
CA VAL A 131 -6.45 27.40 9.13
C VAL A 131 -5.42 28.06 10.03
N SER A 132 -5.83 28.46 11.24
CA SER A 132 -4.97 29.08 12.25
C SER A 132 -3.76 28.20 12.56
N THR A 133 -3.96 26.88 12.67
CA THR A 133 -2.90 25.89 12.91
C THR A 133 -1.75 26.03 11.91
N ILE A 134 -2.02 26.35 10.65
CA ILE A 134 -1.00 26.54 9.61
C ILE A 134 -0.07 27.70 9.96
N PHE A 135 -0.65 28.84 10.33
CA PHE A 135 0.07 30.07 10.60
C PHE A 135 0.75 30.06 11.97
N VAL A 136 0.14 29.37 12.95
CA VAL A 136 0.73 29.16 14.28
C VAL A 136 1.99 28.32 14.19
N SER A 137 1.97 27.17 13.50
CA SER A 137 3.17 26.34 13.32
C SER A 137 4.24 27.04 12.47
N LEU A 138 3.84 27.79 11.46
CA LEU A 138 4.75 28.57 10.63
C LEU A 138 5.43 29.69 11.44
N SER A 139 4.68 30.38 12.32
CA SER A 139 5.22 31.46 13.16
C SER A 139 6.36 30.98 14.08
N VAL A 140 6.26 29.76 14.62
CA VAL A 140 7.32 29.13 15.43
C VAL A 140 8.57 28.89 14.60
N CYS A 141 8.41 28.29 13.42
CA CYS A 141 9.53 27.99 12.54
C CYS A 141 10.30 29.26 12.15
N LEU A 142 9.58 30.37 11.97
CA LEU A 142 10.13 31.69 11.68
C LEU A 142 10.84 32.31 12.89
N ALA A 143 10.26 32.21 14.09
CA ALA A 143 10.84 32.76 15.32
C ALA A 143 12.19 32.12 15.68
N VAL A 144 12.36 30.83 15.40
CA VAL A 144 13.59 30.07 15.70
C VAL A 144 14.56 29.94 14.51
N GLN A 145 14.24 30.55 13.36
CA GLN A 145 15.01 30.47 12.10
C GLN A 145 15.29 29.04 11.64
N LEU A 146 14.24 28.25 11.44
CA LEU A 146 14.38 26.83 11.10
C LEU A 146 14.64 26.56 9.59
N GLY A 147 14.79 27.61 8.78
CA GLY A 147 15.00 27.52 7.33
C GLY A 147 16.28 26.79 6.90
N GLU A 148 17.27 26.67 7.78
CA GLU A 148 18.48 25.86 7.56
C GLU A 148 18.19 24.35 7.57
N CYS A 149 17.06 23.93 8.15
CA CYS A 149 16.62 22.54 8.22
C CYS A 149 15.20 22.39 7.67
N VAL A 150 15.06 22.57 6.36
CA VAL A 150 13.78 22.57 5.63
C VAL A 150 12.95 21.29 5.87
N ALA A 151 13.62 20.13 5.95
CA ALA A 151 12.95 18.85 6.24
C ALA A 151 12.22 18.88 7.60
N LEU A 152 12.78 19.59 8.57
CA LEU A 152 12.21 19.69 9.91
C LEU A 152 11.05 20.68 9.98
N MET A 153 11.11 21.79 9.24
CA MET A 153 9.95 22.68 9.06
C MET A 153 8.75 21.91 8.49
N LEU A 154 9.00 21.05 7.49
CA LEU A 154 7.97 20.21 6.89
C LEU A 154 7.40 19.19 7.89
N ILE A 155 8.26 18.55 8.69
CA ILE A 155 7.82 17.63 9.75
C ILE A 155 6.97 18.34 10.80
N LEU A 156 7.40 19.49 11.31
CA LEU A 156 6.66 20.26 12.31
C LEU A 156 5.28 20.69 11.79
N GLN A 157 5.22 21.13 10.52
CA GLN A 157 3.96 21.49 9.87
C GLN A 157 3.00 20.29 9.75
N VAL A 158 3.51 19.15 9.28
CA VAL A 158 2.73 17.92 9.12
C VAL A 158 2.24 17.43 10.48
N MET A 159 3.09 17.48 11.51
CA MET A 159 2.72 17.06 12.87
C MET A 159 1.63 17.95 13.46
N ALA A 160 1.76 19.28 13.36
CA ALA A 160 0.77 20.23 13.88
C ALA A 160 -0.61 20.03 13.24
N THR A 161 -0.64 19.94 11.90
CA THR A 161 -1.90 19.74 11.15
C THR A 161 -2.48 18.33 11.32
N ALA A 162 -1.64 17.29 11.44
CA ALA A 162 -2.09 15.92 11.70
C ALA A 162 -2.67 15.74 13.11
N LEU A 163 -2.10 16.39 14.13
CA LEU A 163 -2.65 16.35 15.49
C LEU A 163 -4.04 16.96 15.57
N PHE A 164 -4.21 18.14 14.95
CA PHE A 164 -5.50 18.80 14.88
C PHE A 164 -6.53 17.95 14.10
N TYR A 165 -6.10 17.30 13.01
CA TYR A 165 -6.91 16.33 12.28
C TYR A 165 -7.31 15.12 13.13
N MET A 166 -6.37 14.57 13.92
CA MET A 166 -6.60 13.42 14.79
C MET A 166 -7.57 13.73 15.93
N ALA A 167 -7.55 14.94 16.49
CA ALA A 167 -8.53 15.36 17.50
C ALA A 167 -9.97 15.32 16.95
N HIS A 168 -10.16 15.75 15.70
CA HIS A 168 -11.43 15.70 15.00
C HIS A 168 -11.79 14.29 14.51
N TRP A 169 -10.80 13.48 14.15
CA TRP A 169 -11.03 12.06 13.86
C TRP A 169 -11.48 11.32 15.11
N GLN A 170 -10.88 11.58 16.27
CA GLN A 170 -11.36 11.06 17.54
C GLN A 170 -12.84 11.41 17.72
N THR A 171 -13.18 12.70 17.64
CA THR A 171 -14.54 13.20 17.82
C THR A 171 -15.53 12.60 16.81
N TYR A 172 -15.11 12.41 15.56
CA TYR A 172 -15.89 11.73 14.53
C TYR A 172 -16.29 10.29 14.91
N VAL A 173 -15.45 9.57 15.66
CA VAL A 173 -15.72 8.18 16.06
C VAL A 173 -16.30 8.07 17.49
N THR A 174 -15.93 8.96 18.41
CA THR A 174 -16.38 8.93 19.82
C THR A 174 -17.63 9.77 20.07
N GLY A 175 -17.94 10.74 19.21
CA GLY A 175 -19.01 11.73 19.39
C GLY A 175 -18.72 12.79 20.45
N GLU A 176 -17.49 12.88 20.95
CA GLU A 176 -17.07 13.80 22.02
C GLU A 176 -15.59 14.18 21.87
N LEU A 177 -15.31 15.49 21.93
CA LEU A 177 -13.95 16.05 21.91
C LEU A 177 -13.31 15.93 23.30
N LYS A 178 -12.07 15.44 23.39
CA LYS A 178 -11.40 15.19 24.68
C LYS A 178 -10.10 15.95 24.78
N PHE A 179 -10.05 16.85 25.75
CA PHE A 179 -8.85 17.65 26.02
C PHE A 179 -7.87 16.90 26.91
N ALA A 180 -6.58 16.99 26.55
CA ALA A 180 -5.48 16.52 27.37
C ALA A 180 -5.10 17.57 28.44
N LYS A 181 -4.17 17.21 29.34
CA LYS A 181 -3.62 18.18 30.30
C LYS A 181 -2.74 19.25 29.63
N PHE A 182 -2.18 18.93 28.47
CA PHE A 182 -1.42 19.83 27.62
C PHE A 182 -2.05 19.75 26.23
N ASP A 183 -2.70 20.83 25.80
CA ASP A 183 -3.49 20.88 24.58
C ASP A 183 -3.31 22.26 23.89
N VAL A 184 -4.23 22.64 23.00
CA VAL A 184 -4.15 23.87 22.19
C VAL A 184 -3.82 25.13 23.02
N THR A 185 -4.42 25.32 24.19
CA THR A 185 -4.17 26.48 25.07
C THR A 185 -2.71 26.58 25.50
N GLU A 186 -2.12 25.50 26.04
CA GLU A 186 -0.72 25.50 26.48
C GLU A 186 0.26 25.62 25.31
N ALA A 187 -0.07 24.98 24.18
CA ALA A 187 0.73 25.07 22.97
C ALA A 187 0.80 26.52 22.46
N GLN A 188 -0.34 27.20 22.31
CA GLN A 188 -0.38 28.59 21.87
C GLN A 188 0.32 29.54 22.86
N MET A 189 0.15 29.35 24.17
CA MET A 189 0.85 30.17 25.18
C MET A 189 2.37 29.97 25.13
N THR A 190 2.83 28.73 24.90
CA THR A 190 4.25 28.43 24.74
C THR A 190 4.81 29.09 23.49
N ILE A 191 4.06 29.11 22.39
CA ILE A 191 4.45 29.79 21.15
C ILE A 191 4.53 31.30 21.37
N ILE A 192 3.57 31.90 22.07
CA ILE A 192 3.63 33.33 22.45
C ILE A 192 4.91 33.62 23.25
N VAL A 193 5.28 32.76 24.21
CA VAL A 193 6.53 32.90 24.96
C VAL A 193 7.75 32.80 24.03
N ILE A 194 7.78 31.84 23.11
CA ILE A 194 8.87 31.70 22.13
C ILE A 194 9.00 32.96 21.27
N GLN A 195 7.88 33.54 20.82
CA GLN A 195 7.87 34.79 20.05
C GLN A 195 8.43 35.97 20.87
N VAL A 196 8.02 36.10 22.12
CA VAL A 196 8.50 37.16 23.04
C VAL A 196 9.99 37.00 23.34
N VAL A 197 10.45 35.77 23.64
CA VAL A 197 11.88 35.48 23.86
C VAL A 197 12.69 35.80 22.60
N SER A 198 12.19 35.40 21.43
CA SER A 198 12.85 35.70 20.14
C SER A 198 12.89 37.20 19.85
N ALA A 199 11.91 37.97 20.31
CA ALA A 199 11.91 39.42 20.19
C ALA A 199 12.91 40.11 21.14
N ILE A 200 13.09 39.58 22.35
CA ILE A 200 14.00 40.15 23.37
C ILE A 200 15.44 39.78 23.08
N CYS A 201 15.71 38.50 22.82
CA CYS A 201 17.06 37.96 22.64
C CYS A 201 17.53 38.00 21.17
N GLY A 202 16.64 38.30 20.24
CA GLY A 202 16.85 38.16 18.80
C GLY A 202 16.64 36.73 18.31
N THR A 203 16.24 36.54 17.05
CA THR A 203 15.99 35.21 16.47
C THR A 203 17.25 34.34 16.36
N SER A 204 18.42 34.97 16.25
CA SER A 204 19.73 34.32 16.25
C SER A 204 20.14 33.81 17.64
N PHE A 205 19.45 34.15 18.72
CA PHE A 205 19.67 33.53 20.03
C PHE A 205 19.63 31.99 19.94
N TRP A 206 18.67 31.48 19.15
CA TRP A 206 18.49 30.06 18.96
C TRP A 206 19.63 29.41 18.16
N THR A 207 20.44 30.14 17.37
CA THR A 207 21.52 29.57 16.55
C THR A 207 22.83 29.32 17.31
N TYR A 208 23.09 30.08 18.38
CA TYR A 208 24.45 30.21 18.95
C TYR A 208 24.70 29.47 20.27
N GLU A 209 23.66 29.14 21.06
CA GLU A 209 23.85 28.54 22.38
C GLU A 209 23.75 27.01 22.37
N ARG A 210 24.89 26.34 22.57
CA ARG A 210 24.97 24.92 22.92
C ARG A 210 24.83 24.79 24.43
N ILE A 211 23.97 23.88 24.91
CA ILE A 211 23.92 23.54 26.34
C ILE A 211 25.13 22.66 26.65
N ASP A 212 26.22 23.26 27.16
CA ASP A 212 27.52 22.59 27.38
C ASP A 212 27.43 21.36 28.31
N SER A 213 26.43 21.28 29.19
CA SER A 213 26.20 20.15 30.10
C SER A 213 25.53 18.94 29.44
N LEU A 214 24.91 19.10 28.26
CA LEU A 214 24.18 18.04 27.55
C LEU A 214 24.69 17.80 26.12
N GLY A 215 25.54 18.69 25.59
CA GLY A 215 26.07 18.60 24.22
C GLY A 215 25.03 18.81 23.12
N VAL A 216 23.86 19.38 23.46
CA VAL A 216 22.71 19.54 22.56
C VAL A 216 22.49 21.03 22.26
N ASP A 217 22.23 21.34 20.99
CA ASP A 217 21.82 22.67 20.49
C ASP A 217 20.43 23.04 21.04
N LEU A 218 20.25 24.28 21.49
CA LEU A 218 18.97 24.77 22.02
C LEU A 218 17.81 24.64 21.01
N ARG A 219 18.07 24.78 19.70
CA ARG A 219 17.09 24.46 18.65
C ARG A 219 16.63 23.03 18.73
N LEU A 220 17.60 22.12 18.79
CA LEU A 220 17.35 20.68 18.88
C LEU A 220 16.60 20.32 20.16
N ALA A 221 16.84 21.02 21.27
CA ALA A 221 16.09 20.83 22.51
C ALA A 221 14.61 21.24 22.36
N VAL A 222 14.32 22.43 21.82
CA VAL A 222 12.94 22.89 21.57
C VAL A 222 12.22 21.94 20.58
N MET A 223 12.94 21.45 19.58
CA MET A 223 12.45 20.48 18.59
C MET A 223 12.11 19.13 19.22
N LEU A 224 13.01 18.56 20.02
CA LEU A 224 12.80 17.29 20.71
C LEU A 224 11.65 17.38 21.71
N MET A 225 11.51 18.50 22.43
CA MET A 225 10.39 18.73 23.33
C MET A 225 9.05 18.81 22.59
N THR A 226 9.01 19.52 21.45
CA THR A 226 7.80 19.68 20.63
C THR A 226 7.38 18.35 19.99
N ALA A 227 8.36 17.60 19.47
CA ALA A 227 8.13 16.27 18.89
C ALA A 227 7.66 15.26 19.94
N PHE A 228 8.29 15.23 21.12
CA PHE A 228 7.90 14.35 22.23
C PHE A 228 6.47 14.65 22.69
N SER A 229 6.14 15.93 22.88
CA SER A 229 4.80 16.35 23.31
C SER A 229 3.73 15.95 22.29
N SER A 230 4.03 16.12 21.00
CA SER A 230 3.17 15.73 19.88
C SER A 230 2.89 14.23 19.83
N VAL A 231 3.92 13.39 20.01
CA VAL A 231 3.77 11.93 20.05
C VAL A 231 2.88 11.50 21.22
N VAL A 232 3.11 12.08 22.40
CA VAL A 232 2.30 11.78 23.61
C VAL A 232 0.82 12.13 23.40
N ILE A 233 0.53 13.27 22.76
CA ILE A 233 -0.85 13.69 22.44
C ILE A 233 -1.48 12.77 21.38
N GLY A 234 -0.75 12.47 20.30
CA GLY A 234 -1.23 11.59 19.23
C GLY A 234 -1.60 10.19 19.70
N CYS A 235 -0.76 9.58 20.56
CA CYS A 235 -1.03 8.27 21.16
C CYS A 235 -2.33 8.26 21.99
N ARG A 236 -2.69 9.38 22.62
CA ARG A 236 -3.93 9.50 23.39
C ARG A 236 -5.17 9.58 22.51
N TYR A 237 -5.13 10.36 21.43
CA TYR A 237 -6.23 10.41 20.47
C TYR A 237 -6.45 9.04 19.82
N PHE A 238 -5.36 8.35 19.44
CA PHE A 238 -5.42 7.01 18.89
C PHE A 238 -6.03 6.00 19.87
N ASN A 239 -5.62 6.04 21.14
CA ASN A 239 -6.21 5.22 22.18
C ASN A 239 -7.73 5.47 22.34
N ALA A 240 -8.16 6.73 22.33
CA ALA A 240 -9.57 7.06 22.46
C ALA A 240 -10.40 6.55 21.27
N ILE A 241 -9.85 6.59 20.05
CA ILE A 241 -10.47 6.02 18.84
C ILE A 241 -10.67 4.51 19.00
N ILE A 242 -9.65 3.78 19.50
CA ILE A 242 -9.71 2.32 19.66
C ILE A 242 -10.66 1.90 20.77
N THR A 243 -10.56 2.52 21.94
CA THR A 243 -11.25 2.06 23.15
C THR A 243 -12.71 2.48 23.22
N LYS A 244 -13.08 3.60 22.61
CA LYS A 244 -14.41 4.22 22.75
C LYS A 244 -15.10 4.51 21.42
N GLY A 245 -14.44 4.27 20.28
CA GLY A 245 -15.00 4.56 18.98
C GLY A 245 -16.09 3.56 18.55
N VAL A 246 -17.26 4.07 18.14
CA VAL A 246 -18.36 3.25 17.60
C VAL A 246 -18.60 3.65 16.14
N GLY A 247 -18.51 2.68 15.23
CA GLY A 247 -18.76 2.90 13.80
C GLY A 247 -20.21 3.28 13.50
N LYS A 248 -20.44 3.89 12.34
CA LYS A 248 -21.75 4.45 11.95
C LYS A 248 -22.94 3.50 11.98
N ASN A 249 -22.71 2.19 11.86
CA ASN A 249 -23.74 1.15 11.86
C ASN A 249 -23.81 0.37 13.19
N GLY A 250 -23.25 0.91 14.27
CA GLY A 250 -23.13 0.21 15.56
C GLY A 250 -22.03 -0.86 15.57
N SER A 251 -21.13 -0.85 14.59
CA SER A 251 -19.97 -1.75 14.53
C SER A 251 -18.88 -1.28 15.50
N SER A 252 -18.50 -2.11 16.46
CA SER A 252 -17.37 -1.86 17.35
C SER A 252 -16.04 -2.22 16.68
N VAL A 253 -14.97 -1.52 17.01
CA VAL A 253 -13.59 -1.87 16.62
C VAL A 253 -13.16 -3.10 17.43
N ALA A 254 -12.54 -4.10 16.78
CA ALA A 254 -11.74 -5.11 17.44
C ALA A 254 -10.26 -4.86 17.14
N ILE A 255 -9.59 -4.10 18.02
CA ILE A 255 -8.13 -4.02 18.20
C ILE A 255 -7.89 -3.83 19.72
N PRO A 256 -6.99 -4.60 20.39
CA PRO A 256 -6.87 -4.65 21.85
C PRO A 256 -6.08 -3.49 22.49
N TRP A 257 -6.77 -2.86 23.43
CA TRP A 257 -6.36 -2.38 24.76
C TRP A 257 -5.41 -1.18 24.97
N LEU A 258 -5.92 -0.24 25.77
CA LEU A 258 -5.14 0.61 26.67
C LEU A 258 -5.90 0.79 27.99
N MET A 259 -5.13 0.85 29.10
CA MET A 259 -5.39 1.41 30.45
C MET A 259 -5.40 0.38 31.62
N HIS A 260 -4.38 0.18 32.47
CA HIS A 260 -3.79 1.16 33.40
C HIS A 260 -2.66 0.53 34.27
N VAL A 261 -1.52 1.24 34.53
CA VAL A 261 -0.78 1.34 35.82
C VAL A 261 0.03 2.66 35.84
N LYS A 262 0.27 3.23 37.04
CA LYS A 262 0.72 4.60 37.34
C LYS A 262 2.18 4.94 36.98
N LEU A 263 2.35 6.23 36.64
CA LEU A 263 3.59 6.99 36.38
C LEU A 263 4.59 6.91 37.53
N GLN A 264 5.85 6.65 37.20
CA GLN A 264 7.01 7.54 37.41
C GLN A 264 8.27 6.81 36.88
N MET A 265 9.17 7.51 36.17
CA MET A 265 10.55 7.08 35.81
C MET A 265 10.84 6.30 34.49
N ILE A 266 10.04 6.41 33.41
CA ILE A 266 10.22 5.56 32.19
C ILE A 266 10.21 6.25 30.77
N PRO A 267 10.05 7.59 30.53
CA PRO A 267 9.48 8.05 29.26
C PRO A 267 10.33 7.94 27.98
N THR A 268 11.64 7.67 28.05
CA THR A 268 12.51 7.76 26.85
C THR A 268 12.90 6.40 26.26
N PHE A 269 13.04 5.36 27.09
CA PHE A 269 13.43 4.01 26.62
C PHE A 269 12.25 3.09 26.30
N PHE A 270 11.03 3.47 26.71
CA PHE A 270 9.84 2.63 26.54
C PHE A 270 9.09 2.91 25.24
N SER A 271 9.22 4.09 24.61
CA SER A 271 8.46 4.39 23.38
C SER A 271 8.80 3.45 22.21
N ILE A 272 10.06 3.06 22.06
CA ILE A 272 10.49 2.12 21.00
C ILE A 272 10.15 0.66 21.38
N GLY A 273 10.30 0.30 22.66
CA GLY A 273 10.03 -1.05 23.16
C GLY A 273 8.54 -1.41 23.24
N ASN A 274 7.67 -0.43 23.50
CA ASN A 274 6.24 -0.63 23.62
C ASN A 274 5.58 -0.85 22.25
N GLU A 275 6.08 -0.19 21.19
CA GLU A 275 5.60 -0.38 19.81
C GLU A 275 5.94 -1.79 19.26
N LEU A 276 7.11 -2.33 19.62
CA LEU A 276 7.56 -3.67 19.27
C LEU A 276 6.81 -4.79 20.04
N LEU A 277 6.40 -4.53 21.27
CA LEU A 277 5.69 -5.49 22.12
C LEU A 277 4.17 -5.56 21.79
N ILE A 278 3.59 -4.43 21.38
CA ILE A 278 2.23 -4.35 20.83
C ILE A 278 2.15 -5.17 19.53
N PHE A 279 3.10 -4.99 18.61
CA PHE A 279 3.17 -5.75 17.35
C PHE A 279 3.22 -7.29 17.55
N CYS A 280 3.94 -7.78 18.56
CA CYS A 280 4.09 -9.21 18.84
C CYS A 280 2.83 -9.86 19.48
N THR A 281 1.99 -9.07 20.16
CA THR A 281 0.80 -9.58 20.86
C THR A 281 -0.44 -9.58 19.95
N GLU A 282 -0.54 -8.60 19.04
CA GLU A 282 -1.58 -8.52 17.99
C GLU A 282 -1.54 -9.69 17.00
N ALA A 283 -0.33 -10.12 16.62
CA ALA A 283 -0.13 -11.24 15.71
C ALA A 283 -0.74 -12.56 16.21
N LYS A 284 -0.96 -12.71 17.53
CA LYS A 284 -1.47 -13.95 18.14
C LYS A 284 -3.00 -14.01 18.23
N VAL A 285 -3.69 -12.87 18.26
CA VAL A 285 -5.17 -12.78 18.36
C VAL A 285 -5.84 -12.62 16.98
N ILE A 286 -5.14 -12.04 15.99
CA ILE A 286 -5.54 -12.08 14.57
C ILE A 286 -5.74 -13.52 14.09
N LEU A 287 -5.02 -14.47 14.69
CA LEU A 287 -5.12 -15.89 14.42
C LEU A 287 -6.34 -16.57 15.09
N SER A 288 -7.16 -15.89 15.91
CA SER A 288 -8.23 -16.56 16.68
C SER A 288 -9.50 -15.74 17.05
N GLY A 289 -10.08 -14.93 16.15
CA GLY A 289 -11.55 -14.82 16.06
C GLY A 289 -12.24 -13.45 16.08
N GLY A 290 -13.17 -13.26 15.13
CA GLY A 290 -14.23 -12.26 15.12
C GLY A 290 -15.04 -12.31 13.81
N VAL A 291 -16.35 -12.59 13.88
CA VAL A 291 -17.25 -12.76 12.71
C VAL A 291 -18.28 -11.62 12.70
N GLY A 292 -18.42 -10.92 11.55
CA GLY A 292 -19.43 -9.87 11.38
C GLY A 292 -20.85 -10.44 11.29
N LYS A 293 -21.85 -9.68 11.77
CA LYS A 293 -23.27 -10.09 11.87
C LYS A 293 -23.90 -10.57 10.54
N ASN A 294 -23.27 -10.26 9.39
CA ASN A 294 -23.69 -10.66 8.03
C ASN A 294 -22.55 -11.23 7.14
N GLY A 295 -21.41 -11.64 7.70
CA GLY A 295 -20.34 -12.29 6.90
C GLY A 295 -19.58 -11.40 5.88
N SER A 296 -19.64 -10.07 5.97
CA SER A 296 -18.87 -9.14 5.14
C SER A 296 -17.43 -8.92 5.64
N THR A 297 -16.47 -8.81 4.71
CA THR A 297 -15.03 -8.58 4.96
C THR A 297 -14.69 -7.17 5.44
N VAL A 298 -13.55 -7.03 6.13
CA VAL A 298 -13.00 -5.84 6.83
C VAL A 298 -12.74 -4.59 5.95
N ALA A 299 -13.11 -4.61 4.67
CA ALA A 299 -12.80 -3.56 3.71
C ALA A 299 -13.68 -2.28 3.81
N ASP A 300 -14.79 -2.31 4.56
CA ASP A 300 -15.76 -1.21 4.66
C ASP A 300 -15.86 -0.57 6.06
N THR A 301 -14.76 -0.51 6.83
CA THR A 301 -14.80 0.19 8.12
C THR A 301 -14.81 1.71 7.91
N SER A 302 -16.00 2.32 7.97
CA SER A 302 -16.21 3.78 7.95
C SER A 302 -15.43 4.54 9.03
N ILE A 303 -14.92 3.82 10.04
CA ILE A 303 -14.03 4.29 11.11
C ILE A 303 -12.64 4.66 10.58
N LEU A 304 -12.11 3.92 9.59
CA LEU A 304 -10.79 4.17 8.98
C LEU A 304 -10.86 5.07 7.73
N SER A 305 -12.07 5.40 7.26
CA SER A 305 -12.25 6.26 6.08
C SER A 305 -11.53 7.61 6.13
N PRO A 306 -11.35 8.28 7.30
CA PRO A 306 -10.57 9.53 7.39
C PRO A 306 -9.07 9.35 7.12
N LEU A 307 -8.52 8.13 7.20
CA LEU A 307 -7.10 7.86 6.96
C LEU A 307 -6.68 8.13 5.50
N ILE A 308 -7.58 7.85 4.55
CA ILE A 308 -7.30 7.95 3.11
C ILE A 308 -6.97 9.39 2.68
N PRO A 309 -7.82 10.40 2.94
CA PRO A 309 -7.55 11.77 2.50
C PRO A 309 -6.34 12.41 3.21
N ILE A 310 -6.13 12.16 4.51
CA ILE A 310 -4.94 12.70 5.20
C ILE A 310 -3.65 12.06 4.67
N PHE A 311 -3.66 10.75 4.40
CA PHE A 311 -2.52 10.05 3.80
C PHE A 311 -2.22 10.58 2.40
N LEU A 312 -3.24 10.83 1.57
CA LEU A 312 -3.06 11.40 0.25
C LEU A 312 -2.43 12.81 0.31
N SER A 313 -2.82 13.63 1.28
CA SER A 313 -2.23 14.97 1.51
C SER A 313 -0.75 14.87 1.91
N VAL A 314 -0.44 14.09 2.96
CA VAL A 314 0.93 13.98 3.50
C VAL A 314 1.88 13.32 2.50
N VAL A 315 1.48 12.22 1.87
CA VAL A 315 2.34 11.50 0.94
C VAL A 315 2.60 12.31 -0.33
N SER A 316 1.60 13.03 -0.85
CA SER A 316 1.81 13.90 -2.00
C SER A 316 2.79 15.03 -1.66
N ALA A 317 2.64 15.68 -0.50
CA ALA A 317 3.55 16.72 -0.03
C ALA A 317 4.99 16.22 0.11
N LEU A 318 5.20 15.05 0.74
CA LEU A 318 6.55 14.49 0.89
C LEU A 318 7.15 14.07 -0.45
N THR A 319 6.35 13.45 -1.32
CA THR A 319 6.84 12.97 -2.62
C THR A 319 7.24 14.13 -3.53
N ILE A 320 6.46 15.20 -3.56
CA ILE A 320 6.79 16.41 -4.35
C ILE A 320 8.05 17.07 -3.82
N PHE A 321 8.19 17.17 -2.50
CA PHE A 321 9.37 17.76 -1.86
C PHE A 321 10.65 16.97 -2.17
N PHE A 322 10.65 15.65 -1.99
CA PHE A 322 11.85 14.82 -2.20
C PHE A 322 12.20 14.58 -3.68
N LYS A 323 11.23 14.72 -4.58
CA LYS A 323 11.43 14.46 -6.02
C LYS A 323 11.80 15.72 -6.80
N SER A 324 11.64 16.91 -6.23
CA SER A 324 11.91 18.14 -6.95
C SER A 324 13.37 18.25 -7.39
N PRO A 325 13.65 18.42 -8.71
CA PRO A 325 14.99 18.66 -9.21
C PRO A 325 15.45 20.11 -8.97
N THR A 326 14.54 21.02 -8.64
CA THR A 326 14.84 22.43 -8.37
C THR A 326 14.71 22.72 -6.87
N PRO A 327 15.49 23.65 -6.31
CA PRO A 327 15.38 24.00 -4.90
C PRO A 327 14.12 24.84 -4.59
N VAL A 328 13.16 25.00 -5.50
CA VAL A 328 12.00 25.89 -5.35
C VAL A 328 11.21 25.63 -4.06
N PHE A 329 10.98 24.36 -3.69
CA PHE A 329 10.26 24.04 -2.46
C PHE A 329 11.10 24.23 -1.18
N SER A 330 12.43 24.25 -1.29
CA SER A 330 13.33 24.62 -0.20
C SER A 330 13.55 26.13 -0.08
N GLU A 331 13.60 26.85 -1.20
CA GLU A 331 13.77 28.31 -1.26
C GLU A 331 12.47 29.06 -0.93
N HIS A 332 11.33 28.48 -1.28
CA HIS A 332 10.00 29.04 -1.01
C HIS A 332 9.19 28.13 -0.06
N ILE A 333 9.84 27.64 0.99
CA ILE A 333 9.25 26.69 1.94
C ILE A 333 7.99 27.24 2.61
N CYS A 334 7.93 28.52 2.99
CA CYS A 334 6.72 29.09 3.62
C CYS A 334 5.51 29.01 2.67
N LEU A 335 5.71 29.31 1.39
CA LEU A 335 4.67 29.21 0.36
C LEU A 335 4.19 27.76 0.18
N TYR A 336 5.14 26.82 0.20
CA TYR A 336 4.86 25.38 0.12
C TYR A 336 4.04 24.88 1.30
N LEU A 337 4.42 25.25 2.54
CA LEU A 337 3.73 24.85 3.76
C LEU A 337 2.31 25.45 3.86
N ILE A 338 2.12 26.70 3.41
CA ILE A 338 0.79 27.31 3.34
C ILE A 338 -0.09 26.54 2.34
N THR A 339 0.44 26.20 1.16
CA THR A 339 -0.29 25.48 0.11
C THR A 339 -0.81 24.12 0.59
N PHE A 340 0.06 23.27 1.13
CA PHE A 340 -0.33 21.95 1.66
C PHE A 340 -1.06 22.03 3.01
N GLY A 341 -0.81 23.09 3.78
CA GLY A 341 -1.59 23.40 4.98
C GLY A 341 -3.06 23.62 4.65
N LEU A 342 -3.37 24.42 3.62
CA LEU A 342 -4.75 24.70 3.20
C LEU A 342 -5.46 23.46 2.66
N VAL A 343 -4.73 22.55 1.99
CA VAL A 343 -5.25 21.22 1.60
C VAL A 343 -5.74 20.48 2.85
N THR A 344 -4.88 20.40 3.87
CA THR A 344 -5.20 19.70 5.11
C THR A 344 -6.33 20.40 5.89
N ALA A 345 -6.36 21.74 5.95
CA ALA A 345 -7.43 22.51 6.57
C ALA A 345 -8.81 22.23 5.93
N LYS A 346 -8.90 22.20 4.59
CA LYS A 346 -10.16 21.85 3.92
C LYS A 346 -10.64 20.44 4.28
N ILE A 347 -9.72 19.47 4.28
CA ILE A 347 -10.04 18.08 4.61
C ILE A 347 -10.50 17.97 6.08
N THR A 348 -9.87 18.71 6.99
CA THR A 348 -10.32 18.81 8.39
C THR A 348 -11.72 19.39 8.49
N ASN A 349 -12.04 20.46 7.76
CA ASN A 349 -13.39 21.05 7.78
C ASN A 349 -14.44 20.07 7.25
N LYS A 350 -14.09 19.25 6.26
CA LYS A 350 -14.95 18.15 5.80
C LYS A 350 -15.15 17.08 6.87
N LEU A 351 -14.13 16.76 7.64
CA LEU A 351 -14.24 15.84 8.77
C LEU A 351 -15.15 16.42 9.88
N VAL A 352 -15.02 17.72 10.18
CA VAL A 352 -15.90 18.47 11.11
C VAL A 352 -17.36 18.41 10.66
N VAL A 353 -17.65 18.63 9.38
CA VAL A 353 -19.02 18.50 8.85
C VAL A 353 -19.50 17.05 8.90
N ALA A 354 -18.63 16.09 8.58
CA ALA A 354 -18.93 14.66 8.60
C ALA A 354 -19.27 14.16 10.03
N GLN A 355 -18.56 14.63 11.06
CA GLN A 355 -18.87 14.30 12.47
C GLN A 355 -20.23 14.89 12.89
N MET A 356 -20.48 16.18 12.63
CA MET A 356 -21.71 16.84 13.08
C MET A 356 -22.94 16.27 12.37
N SER A 357 -22.81 15.92 11.09
CA SER A 357 -23.88 15.31 10.27
C SER A 357 -23.98 13.78 10.41
N LYS A 358 -23.06 13.15 11.17
CA LYS A 358 -22.91 11.68 11.28
C LYS A 358 -22.89 11.01 9.90
N SER A 359 -22.14 11.57 8.95
CA SER A 359 -22.04 11.10 7.55
C SER A 359 -20.62 10.70 7.16
N GLU A 360 -20.45 9.82 6.16
CA GLU A 360 -19.12 9.37 5.72
C GLU A 360 -18.34 10.49 5.05
N ILE A 361 -17.06 10.58 5.40
CA ILE A 361 -16.14 11.48 4.72
C ILE A 361 -15.86 10.95 3.32
N THR A 362 -15.94 11.84 2.33
CA THR A 362 -15.60 11.52 0.94
C THR A 362 -14.09 11.24 0.82
N LYS A 363 -13.72 10.12 0.19
CA LYS A 363 -12.32 9.67 0.05
C LYS A 363 -11.48 10.57 -0.88
N LEU A 364 -12.11 11.22 -1.86
CA LEU A 364 -11.48 12.12 -2.82
C LEU A 364 -12.18 13.47 -2.83
N ASP A 365 -11.41 14.53 -3.06
CA ASP A 365 -11.87 15.93 -3.02
C ASP A 365 -11.18 16.78 -4.10
N SER A 366 -11.83 17.87 -4.54
CA SER A 366 -11.30 18.81 -5.53
C SER A 366 -10.00 19.50 -5.08
N VAL A 367 -9.75 19.57 -3.78
CA VAL A 367 -8.55 20.22 -3.21
C VAL A 367 -7.25 19.52 -3.63
N PHE A 368 -7.32 18.23 -3.98
CA PHE A 368 -6.16 17.46 -4.41
C PHE A 368 -5.73 17.76 -5.86
N ILE A 369 -6.46 18.59 -6.61
CA ILE A 369 -6.07 18.99 -7.97
C ILE A 369 -4.75 19.77 -7.95
N GLY A 370 -4.55 20.70 -7.01
CA GLY A 370 -3.29 21.45 -6.87
C GLY A 370 -2.08 20.52 -6.61
N PRO A 371 -2.12 19.67 -5.57
CA PRO A 371 -1.09 18.65 -5.32
C PRO A 371 -0.89 17.69 -6.50
N LEU A 372 -1.96 17.29 -7.20
CA LEU A 372 -1.86 16.44 -8.38
C LEU A 372 -1.10 17.14 -9.52
N LEU A 373 -1.36 18.42 -9.78
CA LEU A 373 -0.65 19.20 -10.79
C LEU A 373 0.85 19.30 -10.46
N LEU A 374 1.18 19.62 -9.21
CA LEU A 374 2.58 19.66 -8.73
C LEU A 374 3.24 18.28 -8.87
N PHE A 375 2.57 17.21 -8.46
CA PHE A 375 3.06 15.83 -8.58
C PHE A 375 3.33 15.43 -10.04
N LEU A 376 2.40 15.77 -10.95
CA LEU A 376 2.58 15.49 -12.37
C LEU A 376 3.79 16.28 -12.91
N ASN A 377 3.91 17.56 -12.57
CA ASN A 377 5.07 18.37 -12.99
C ASN A 377 6.40 17.75 -12.56
N GLN A 378 6.47 17.17 -11.35
CA GLN A 378 7.63 16.43 -10.86
C GLN A 378 7.90 15.12 -11.59
N TYR A 379 6.86 14.47 -12.10
CA TYR A 379 7.03 13.24 -12.86
C TYR A 379 7.48 13.54 -14.32
N PHE A 380 7.05 14.66 -14.90
CA PHE A 380 7.34 15.06 -16.28
C PHE A 380 8.64 15.87 -16.46
N ASN A 381 9.53 15.95 -15.46
CA ASN A 381 10.73 16.81 -15.47
C ASN A 381 10.41 18.30 -15.71
N THR A 382 9.50 18.85 -14.91
CA THR A 382 9.25 20.30 -14.80
C THR A 382 8.93 20.99 -16.13
N ILE A 383 7.84 20.57 -16.80
CA ILE A 383 7.32 21.24 -18.01
C ILE A 383 6.95 22.70 -17.73
N ILE A 384 6.38 22.93 -16.55
CA ILE A 384 6.01 24.26 -16.06
C ILE A 384 6.97 24.61 -14.93
N ASP A 385 7.39 25.88 -14.89
CA ASP A 385 8.15 26.42 -13.79
C ASP A 385 7.48 26.09 -12.45
N GLU A 386 8.23 25.46 -11.54
CA GLU A 386 7.68 24.97 -10.28
C GLU A 386 7.18 26.08 -9.38
N TYR A 387 7.82 27.25 -9.42
CA TYR A 387 7.44 28.40 -8.62
C TYR A 387 6.11 28.98 -9.10
N VAL A 388 5.96 29.14 -10.42
CA VAL A 388 4.69 29.56 -11.04
C VAL A 388 3.59 28.54 -10.75
N LEU A 389 3.90 27.26 -10.87
CA LEU A 389 2.93 26.19 -10.63
C LEU A 389 2.51 26.11 -9.16
N LEU A 390 3.43 26.37 -8.23
CA LEU A 390 3.14 26.43 -6.79
C LEU A 390 2.16 27.57 -6.47
N TRP A 391 2.34 28.75 -7.07
CA TRP A 391 1.39 29.86 -6.95
C TRP A 391 0.02 29.52 -7.56
N ILE A 392 -0.01 28.89 -8.73
CA ILE A 392 -1.27 28.43 -9.35
C ILE A 392 -1.98 27.44 -8.44
N ALA A 393 -1.24 26.49 -7.86
CA ALA A 393 -1.80 25.51 -6.92
C ALA A 393 -2.36 26.20 -5.67
N LEU A 394 -1.61 27.14 -5.07
CA LEU A 394 -2.07 27.91 -3.92
C LEU A 394 -3.36 28.68 -4.20
N VAL A 395 -3.40 29.44 -5.30
CA VAL A 395 -4.57 30.24 -5.68
C VAL A 395 -5.79 29.33 -5.91
N TYR A 396 -5.60 28.22 -6.62
CA TYR A 396 -6.67 27.24 -6.82
C TYR A 396 -7.19 26.67 -5.49
N ILE A 397 -6.29 26.19 -4.62
CA ILE A 397 -6.65 25.62 -3.31
C ILE A 397 -7.36 26.65 -2.44
N LEU A 398 -6.89 27.89 -2.43
CA LEU A 398 -7.51 28.98 -1.66
C LEU A 398 -8.94 29.26 -2.14
N LEU A 399 -9.15 29.39 -3.46
CA LEU A 399 -10.48 29.61 -4.03
C LEU A 399 -11.42 28.44 -3.76
N ASP A 400 -10.95 27.21 -3.91
CA ASP A 400 -11.69 26.00 -3.65
C ASP A 400 -12.06 25.85 -2.15
N PHE A 401 -11.17 26.23 -1.24
CA PHE A 401 -11.43 26.30 0.20
C PHE A 401 -12.45 27.38 0.57
N LEU A 402 -12.29 28.60 0.05
CA LEU A 402 -13.22 29.72 0.30
C LEU A 402 -14.61 29.40 -0.24
N TYR A 403 -14.70 28.84 -1.44
CA TYR A 403 -15.96 28.42 -2.04
C TYR A 403 -16.64 27.32 -1.20
N TYR A 404 -15.90 26.28 -0.80
CA TYR A 404 -16.42 25.23 0.07
C TYR A 404 -16.95 25.78 1.39
N SER A 405 -16.19 26.67 2.03
CA SER A 405 -16.54 27.29 3.31
C SER A 405 -17.79 28.16 3.18
N TYR A 406 -17.87 29.02 2.18
CA TYR A 406 -19.05 29.85 1.90
C TYR A 406 -20.29 28.99 1.61
N SER A 407 -20.18 28.01 0.70
CA SER A 407 -21.31 27.18 0.27
C SER A 407 -21.87 26.36 1.43
N THR A 408 -21.00 25.74 2.23
CA THR A 408 -21.39 24.92 3.38
C THR A 408 -22.05 25.78 4.46
N CYS A 409 -21.44 26.92 4.82
CA CYS A 409 -21.99 27.83 5.81
C CYS A 409 -23.33 28.43 5.37
N SER A 410 -23.48 28.81 4.09
CA SER A 410 -24.75 29.33 3.57
C SER A 410 -25.86 28.28 3.62
N GLN A 411 -25.59 27.05 3.17
CA GLN A 411 -26.58 25.95 3.21
C GLN A 411 -27.06 25.66 4.64
N ILE A 412 -26.16 25.67 5.62
CA ILE A 412 -26.50 25.47 7.04
C ILE A 412 -27.26 26.69 7.59
N ALA A 413 -26.81 27.91 7.30
CA ALA A 413 -27.44 29.14 7.74
C ALA A 413 -28.88 29.30 7.19
N ASP A 414 -29.08 28.98 5.92
CA ASP A 414 -30.39 29.03 5.25
C ASP A 414 -31.37 28.00 5.81
N TYR A 415 -30.87 26.81 6.18
CA TYR A 415 -31.67 25.76 6.80
C TYR A 415 -32.03 26.08 8.25
N LEU A 416 -31.05 26.55 9.05
CA LEU A 416 -31.24 26.89 10.47
C LEU A 416 -31.84 28.30 10.68
N LYS A 417 -32.02 29.08 9.61
CA LYS A 417 -32.49 30.48 9.64
C LYS A 417 -31.62 31.39 10.52
N ILE A 418 -30.31 31.21 10.44
CA ILE A 418 -29.32 31.98 11.22
C ILE A 418 -28.70 33.06 10.35
N ARG A 419 -28.58 34.28 10.87
CA ARG A 419 -27.72 35.31 10.25
C ARG A 419 -26.28 35.08 10.70
N VAL A 420 -25.39 34.77 9.76
CA VAL A 420 -24.04 34.25 10.05
C VAL A 420 -23.18 35.23 10.87
N LEU A 421 -23.23 36.53 10.57
CA LEU A 421 -22.34 37.56 11.15
C LEU A 421 -23.08 38.65 11.96
N SER A 422 -24.36 38.42 12.32
CA SER A 422 -25.15 39.42 13.06
C SER A 422 -26.17 38.75 13.98
N ILE A 423 -26.41 39.33 15.15
CA ILE A 423 -27.44 38.85 16.10
C ILE A 423 -28.66 39.78 16.04
N GLN A 424 -29.88 39.22 16.08
CA GLN A 424 -31.09 40.01 16.34
C GLN A 424 -31.27 40.20 17.85
N TYR A 425 -31.09 41.43 18.32
CA TYR A 425 -31.32 41.79 19.72
C TYR A 425 -32.82 41.96 20.01
N GLN A 426 -33.41 41.08 20.82
CA GLN A 426 -34.73 41.32 21.39
C GLN A 426 -34.60 42.23 22.62
N ARG A 427 -35.12 43.46 22.55
CA ARG A 427 -35.28 44.32 23.74
C ARG A 427 -36.16 43.59 24.76
N PRO A 428 -35.85 43.65 26.07
CA PRO A 428 -36.72 43.08 27.08
C PRO A 428 -38.12 43.73 26.99
N PRO A 429 -39.21 42.96 27.11
CA PRO A 429 -40.56 43.49 27.00
C PRO A 429 -40.81 44.50 28.13
N SER A 430 -41.34 45.67 27.76
CA SER A 430 -41.88 46.64 28.71
C SER A 430 -43.01 46.00 29.51
N THR A 431 -42.87 45.99 30.83
CA THR A 431 -43.88 45.52 31.77
C THR A 431 -45.15 46.38 31.65
N HIS A 432 -46.12 45.91 30.86
CA HIS A 432 -47.53 46.12 31.15
C HIS A 432 -48.22 44.75 31.19
N SER A 433 -48.81 44.52 32.36
CA SER A 433 -49.42 43.32 32.86
C SER A 433 -50.76 42.98 32.19
N SER A 434 -50.98 41.70 31.89
CA SER A 434 -52.23 41.01 32.26
C SER A 434 -52.02 39.50 32.23
N GLN A 435 -52.48 38.87 33.31
CA GLN A 435 -52.30 37.48 33.72
C GLN A 435 -53.07 36.48 32.83
N SER A 436 -52.51 35.28 32.66
CA SER A 436 -53.31 34.03 32.79
C SER A 436 -52.39 32.83 33.05
N SER A 437 -52.69 32.17 34.15
CA SER A 437 -52.03 31.03 34.78
C SER A 437 -52.15 29.70 34.03
N VAL A 438 -51.07 28.92 33.96
CA VAL A 438 -51.12 27.45 34.12
C VAL A 438 -49.84 26.97 34.82
N ARG A 439 -50.01 26.30 35.96
CA ARG A 439 -48.98 25.61 36.75
C ARG A 439 -48.52 24.33 36.05
N ASN A 440 -47.23 23.98 36.19
CA ASN A 440 -46.86 22.60 36.54
C ASN A 440 -45.51 22.52 37.26
N ASN A 441 -45.50 21.63 38.25
CA ASN A 441 -44.53 21.44 39.34
C ASN A 441 -43.32 20.55 38.96
N GLY A 442 -42.25 20.65 39.77
CA GLY A 442 -41.23 19.62 40.00
C GLY A 442 -39.80 20.09 39.73
N SER A 443 -39.12 20.75 40.67
CA SER A 443 -38.23 20.19 41.72
C SER A 443 -36.87 19.70 41.21
N ASP A 444 -35.81 20.48 41.40
CA ASP A 444 -34.72 20.11 42.33
C ASP A 444 -33.66 21.19 42.54
N ASN A 445 -33.09 21.13 43.75
CA ASN A 445 -32.27 22.11 44.47
C ASN A 445 -30.81 22.24 44.02
N SER A 446 -30.24 23.43 44.30
CA SER A 446 -28.96 23.72 44.99
C SER A 446 -28.14 24.81 44.27
N THR A 447 -28.14 26.07 44.74
CA THR A 447 -27.40 26.74 45.85
C THR A 447 -26.38 27.75 45.29
N ASN A 448 -26.60 29.01 45.70
CA ASN A 448 -25.65 30.10 45.95
C ASN A 448 -24.85 30.70 44.78
N ALA A 449 -25.33 31.85 44.31
CA ALA A 449 -24.47 32.95 43.86
C ALA A 449 -25.09 34.28 44.33
N GLU A 450 -24.31 35.04 45.07
CA GLU A 450 -24.65 36.29 45.75
C GLU A 450 -25.06 37.41 44.78
N HIS A 451 -26.09 38.16 45.16
CA HIS A 451 -26.52 39.40 44.51
C HIS A 451 -25.51 40.51 44.78
N TRP A 452 -24.94 41.10 43.73
CA TRP A 452 -24.35 42.44 43.77
C TRP A 452 -25.18 43.36 42.87
N SER A 453 -25.77 44.41 43.44
CA SER A 453 -26.54 45.40 42.69
C SER A 453 -25.60 46.41 42.01
N PRO A 454 -25.69 46.65 40.70
CA PRO A 454 -25.00 47.76 40.06
C PRO A 454 -25.92 48.99 40.05
N LYS A 455 -25.83 49.81 41.10
CA LYS A 455 -26.06 51.24 40.97
C LYS A 455 -24.70 51.90 40.68
N ASP A 456 -24.75 52.95 39.87
CA ASP A 456 -23.65 53.88 39.58
C ASP A 456 -22.66 53.45 38.48
N TRP A 457 -23.11 53.58 37.22
CA TRP A 457 -22.19 53.96 36.13
C TRP A 457 -22.85 54.79 35.02
N LYS A 458 -24.03 55.36 35.25
CA LYS A 458 -24.83 56.03 34.22
C LYS A 458 -24.44 57.48 33.91
N GLN A 459 -23.18 57.88 34.12
CA GLN A 459 -22.83 59.31 33.98
C GLN A 459 -21.62 59.67 33.11
N TYR A 460 -20.85 58.72 32.58
CA TYR A 460 -19.74 59.09 31.70
C TYR A 460 -19.49 58.04 30.61
N ALA A 461 -20.04 58.26 29.41
CA ALA A 461 -19.44 57.91 28.09
C ALA A 461 -20.48 57.78 26.95
N ILE A 462 -21.06 58.89 26.46
CA ILE A 462 -21.50 59.10 25.05
C ILE A 462 -21.33 60.60 24.79
N PRO A 463 -20.47 61.05 23.84
CA PRO A 463 -20.92 61.24 22.45
C PRO A 463 -19.83 61.02 21.38
N PHE A 464 -19.96 59.94 20.59
CA PHE A 464 -19.34 59.86 19.25
C PHE A 464 -20.21 59.09 18.24
N TRP A 465 -21.34 58.51 18.65
CA TRP A 465 -22.16 57.62 17.81
C TRP A 465 -23.54 58.16 17.43
N ASP A 466 -23.91 59.37 17.85
CA ASP A 466 -25.22 59.98 17.55
C ASP A 466 -25.25 60.80 16.24
N GLN A 467 -24.29 60.60 15.32
CA GLN A 467 -24.25 61.34 14.03
C GLN A 467 -24.36 60.48 12.77
N ILE A 468 -24.84 59.23 12.84
CA ILE A 468 -25.19 58.49 11.61
C ILE A 468 -26.51 57.73 11.81
N PRO A 469 -27.64 58.34 11.42
CA PRO A 469 -28.60 57.57 10.63
C PRO A 469 -29.31 58.43 9.57
N ASP A 470 -29.03 58.19 8.28
CA ASP A 470 -29.99 58.55 7.20
C ASP A 470 -29.86 57.74 5.90
N PHE A 471 -28.90 56.82 5.76
CA PHE A 471 -28.62 56.19 4.46
C PHE A 471 -29.31 54.83 4.20
N LEU A 472 -30.08 54.27 5.14
CA LEU A 472 -30.65 52.91 4.98
C LEU A 472 -32.18 52.82 4.94
N ASN A 473 -32.90 53.95 4.97
CA ASN A 473 -34.38 53.93 5.01
C ASN A 473 -35.10 54.21 3.68
N HIS A 474 -34.40 54.27 2.54
CA HIS A 474 -35.06 54.51 1.24
C HIS A 474 -34.66 53.47 0.19
N TRP A 475 -35.33 52.31 0.19
CA TRP A 475 -35.72 51.67 -1.08
C TRP A 475 -36.94 50.73 -0.92
N PRO A 476 -38.04 50.94 -1.67
CA PRO A 476 -39.25 50.14 -1.58
C PRO A 476 -39.32 49.09 -2.70
N ILE A 477 -39.73 47.86 -2.39
CA ILE A 477 -40.44 47.02 -3.39
C ILE A 477 -41.67 46.43 -2.71
N LYS A 478 -42.82 46.97 -3.12
CA LYS A 478 -44.17 46.48 -2.83
C LYS A 478 -44.35 45.09 -3.44
N ALA A 479 -44.80 44.14 -2.64
CA ALA A 479 -45.48 42.96 -3.11
C ALA A 479 -46.87 43.37 -3.63
N ASN A 480 -47.26 42.90 -4.81
CA ASN A 480 -48.65 42.92 -5.25
C ASN A 480 -49.03 41.55 -5.86
N THR A 481 -50.27 41.20 -5.58
CA THR A 481 -50.89 39.88 -5.45
C THR A 481 -51.58 39.37 -6.71
N GLN A 482 -52.10 38.13 -6.61
CA GLN A 482 -53.24 37.50 -7.31
C GLN A 482 -52.97 36.83 -8.67
N SER A 483 -53.63 35.73 -9.07
CA SER A 483 -54.45 34.63 -8.50
C SER A 483 -55.08 33.93 -9.72
N HIS A 484 -55.32 32.62 -9.73
CA HIS A 484 -56.42 31.89 -10.41
C HIS A 484 -56.14 30.38 -10.17
N CYS A 485 -56.81 29.71 -9.21
CA CYS A 485 -57.99 28.82 -9.38
C CYS A 485 -57.80 27.76 -10.49
N LEU A 486 -58.12 26.46 -10.37
CA LEU A 486 -58.88 25.65 -9.41
C LEU A 486 -58.61 24.15 -9.76
N GLN A 487 -58.70 23.26 -8.75
CA GLN A 487 -59.23 21.88 -8.79
C GLN A 487 -59.00 20.93 -10.01
N PHE A 488 -58.45 19.74 -9.74
CA PHE A 488 -59.20 18.49 -9.94
C PHE A 488 -58.70 17.32 -9.07
N MET A 489 -59.70 16.53 -8.65
CA MET A 489 -59.81 15.38 -7.75
C MET A 489 -58.80 14.21 -7.89
N ILE A 490 -58.30 13.63 -6.77
CA ILE A 490 -58.82 12.44 -6.02
C ILE A 490 -58.82 11.12 -6.83
N ARG A 491 -58.02 10.11 -6.41
CA ARG A 491 -58.40 8.84 -5.73
C ARG A 491 -57.36 7.71 -5.96
N GLN A 492 -56.95 7.09 -4.85
CA GLN A 492 -56.68 5.65 -4.58
C GLN A 492 -56.28 4.70 -5.74
N LYS A 493 -55.37 3.74 -5.57
CA LYS A 493 -55.52 2.59 -4.67
C LYS A 493 -54.22 1.78 -4.49
N SER A 494 -54.08 1.22 -3.29
CA SER A 494 -53.25 0.08 -2.91
C SER A 494 -53.47 -1.18 -3.76
N GLY A 495 -52.44 -2.02 -3.92
CA GLY A 495 -52.59 -3.41 -4.37
C GLY A 495 -51.28 -4.19 -4.35
N ASN A 496 -51.13 -5.07 -3.34
CA ASN A 496 -50.27 -6.25 -3.38
C ASN A 496 -50.66 -7.16 -4.54
N SER A 497 -49.70 -7.84 -5.17
CA SER A 497 -49.71 -9.31 -5.32
C SER A 497 -48.47 -9.82 -6.03
N SER A 498 -48.01 -10.96 -5.52
CA SER A 498 -47.15 -11.96 -6.13
C SER A 498 -47.72 -12.50 -7.44
N ASP A 499 -46.87 -12.88 -8.38
CA ASP A 499 -46.64 -14.29 -8.76
C ASP A 499 -46.09 -14.49 -10.18
N HIS A 500 -45.23 -15.51 -10.23
CA HIS A 500 -44.93 -16.46 -11.30
C HIS A 500 -44.20 -16.07 -12.61
N TYR A 501 -43.08 -16.81 -12.75
CA TYR A 501 -42.40 -17.24 -13.97
C TYR A 501 -43.36 -17.73 -15.04
N GLU A 502 -43.10 -17.35 -16.30
CA GLU A 502 -43.32 -18.26 -17.42
C GLU A 502 -42.27 -18.05 -18.52
N ILE A 503 -41.67 -19.18 -18.90
CA ILE A 503 -40.71 -19.37 -19.98
C ILE A 503 -41.54 -19.56 -21.25
N ASN A 504 -41.24 -18.81 -22.30
CA ASN A 504 -41.65 -19.19 -23.66
C ASN A 504 -40.48 -19.10 -24.63
N TYR A 505 -40.05 -20.28 -25.07
CA TYR A 505 -39.25 -20.50 -26.27
C TYR A 505 -40.16 -20.36 -27.49
N SER A 506 -39.76 -19.57 -28.48
CA SER A 506 -40.11 -19.87 -29.87
C SER A 506 -38.87 -19.81 -30.76
N ARG A 507 -38.64 -20.91 -31.46
CA ARG A 507 -37.66 -21.11 -32.52
C ARG A 507 -38.15 -20.46 -33.83
N ASP A 508 -37.19 -20.35 -34.74
CA ASP A 508 -37.31 -20.22 -36.20
C ASP A 508 -37.30 -18.79 -36.79
N HIS A 509 -36.12 -18.36 -37.26
CA HIS A 509 -35.83 -18.35 -38.70
C HIS A 509 -34.35 -18.06 -39.01
N ILE A 510 -33.75 -18.97 -39.79
CA ILE A 510 -32.57 -18.75 -40.64
C ILE A 510 -33.10 -18.37 -42.01
N ILE A 511 -32.55 -17.33 -42.64
CA ILE A 511 -32.24 -17.22 -44.09
C ILE A 511 -31.39 -15.95 -44.33
N GLU A 512 -30.35 -16.15 -45.12
CA GLU A 512 -29.43 -15.15 -45.68
C GLU A 512 -30.14 -14.07 -46.52
N CYS A 513 -29.62 -12.84 -46.51
CA CYS A 513 -29.42 -12.08 -47.75
C CYS A 513 -28.54 -10.84 -47.52
N SER A 514 -27.38 -10.86 -48.17
CA SER A 514 -26.69 -9.69 -48.68
C SER A 514 -27.60 -8.86 -49.59
N HIS A 515 -27.65 -7.54 -49.43
CA HIS A 515 -27.50 -6.53 -50.49
C HIS A 515 -27.60 -5.13 -49.88
N GLY A 516 -26.64 -4.28 -50.24
CA GLY A 516 -26.54 -2.92 -49.73
C GLY A 516 -27.55 -1.97 -50.32
N TRP A 517 -27.87 -0.91 -49.58
CA TRP A 517 -28.46 0.31 -50.10
C TRP A 517 -27.79 1.51 -49.43
N HIS A 518 -27.19 2.36 -50.26
CA HIS A 518 -26.91 3.75 -49.97
C HIS A 518 -28.22 4.46 -49.65
N TYR A 519 -28.25 5.31 -48.62
CA TYR A 519 -28.92 6.61 -48.72
C TYR A 519 -28.36 7.61 -47.72
N THR A 520 -28.36 8.84 -48.20
CA THR A 520 -27.66 10.06 -47.78
C THR A 520 -28.34 10.82 -46.63
N ASP A 521 -27.51 11.60 -45.94
CA ASP A 521 -27.77 12.89 -45.27
C ASP A 521 -29.17 13.20 -44.70
N HIS A 522 -29.21 13.43 -43.39
CA HIS A 522 -29.88 14.61 -42.83
C HIS A 522 -29.23 15.07 -41.52
N LYS A 523 -28.44 16.15 -41.62
CA LYS A 523 -28.18 17.10 -40.53
C LYS A 523 -29.39 18.02 -40.40
N ILE A 524 -30.17 17.93 -39.31
CA ILE A 524 -30.93 19.08 -38.76
C ILE A 524 -30.99 18.99 -37.23
N SER A 525 -30.39 20.01 -36.60
CA SER A 525 -30.77 20.70 -35.37
C SER A 525 -31.18 19.90 -34.11
N ILE A 526 -30.24 19.82 -33.16
CA ILE A 526 -30.56 19.84 -31.72
C ILE A 526 -29.89 21.10 -31.13
N ILE A 527 -30.43 22.26 -31.51
CA ILE A 527 -30.28 23.53 -30.78
C ILE A 527 -31.69 23.94 -30.37
N SER A 528 -32.24 23.34 -29.29
CA SER A 528 -33.48 23.79 -28.64
C SER A 528 -33.83 23.09 -27.32
N GLN A 529 -32.90 22.47 -26.58
CA GLN A 529 -33.23 21.84 -25.28
C GLN A 529 -32.26 22.09 -24.11
N LEU A 530 -31.42 23.13 -24.16
CA LEU A 530 -30.61 23.52 -22.99
C LEU A 530 -30.66 25.03 -22.73
N GLN A 531 -31.86 25.56 -22.53
CA GLN A 531 -32.05 26.89 -21.98
C GLN A 531 -33.18 26.90 -20.94
N LEU A 532 -32.80 27.34 -19.74
CA LEU A 532 -33.62 27.97 -18.69
C LEU A 532 -34.41 27.07 -17.72
N VAL A 533 -33.72 26.57 -16.69
CA VAL A 533 -34.15 26.72 -15.28
C VAL A 533 -32.90 26.92 -14.40
N CYS A 534 -32.46 28.17 -14.26
CA CYS A 534 -31.56 28.60 -13.18
C CYS A 534 -31.94 30.04 -12.83
N ASP A 535 -32.68 30.18 -11.74
CA ASP A 535 -33.17 31.44 -11.19
C ASP A 535 -31.96 32.31 -10.76
N ARG A 536 -31.74 33.43 -11.47
CA ARG A 536 -30.59 34.32 -11.27
C ARG A 536 -30.83 35.28 -10.09
N LYS A 537 -30.75 34.76 -8.86
CA LYS A 537 -30.69 35.59 -7.63
C LYS A 537 -29.28 35.87 -7.12
N TRP A 538 -28.34 34.96 -7.37
CA TRP A 538 -27.00 35.00 -6.75
C TRP A 538 -26.07 36.10 -7.28
N ILE A 539 -26.24 36.58 -8.52
CA ILE A 539 -25.38 37.63 -9.12
C ILE A 539 -25.64 39.00 -8.48
N LEU A 540 -26.84 39.25 -7.95
CA LEU A 540 -27.22 40.53 -7.34
C LEU A 540 -26.92 40.58 -5.83
N GLU A 541 -26.69 39.43 -5.17
CA GLU A 541 -26.42 39.33 -3.73
C GLU A 541 -24.92 39.29 -3.37
N ILE A 542 -24.03 39.14 -4.35
CA ILE A 542 -22.56 39.15 -4.18
C ILE A 542 -21.96 40.58 -4.23
N LEU A 543 -22.67 41.55 -4.82
CA LEU A 543 -22.20 42.93 -4.98
C LEU A 543 -21.79 43.65 -3.66
N PRO A 544 -22.48 43.47 -2.52
CA PRO A 544 -22.10 44.14 -1.27
C PRO A 544 -20.77 43.62 -0.69
N LEU A 545 -20.48 42.32 -0.87
CA LEU A 545 -19.24 41.67 -0.42
C LEU A 545 -18.04 42.12 -1.29
N ILE A 546 -18.26 42.29 -2.59
CA ILE A 546 -17.27 42.89 -3.51
C ILE A 546 -16.98 44.36 -3.14
N SER A 547 -17.97 45.12 -2.63
CA SER A 547 -17.74 46.52 -2.23
C SER A 547 -16.93 46.67 -0.92
N SER A 548 -17.10 45.76 0.05
CA SER A 548 -16.42 45.79 1.35
C SER A 548 -14.98 45.26 1.28
N VAL A 549 -14.76 44.16 0.54
CA VAL A 549 -13.42 43.66 0.22
C VAL A 549 -12.71 44.59 -0.77
N GLY A 550 -13.48 45.19 -1.68
CA GLY A 550 -13.02 46.20 -2.63
C GLY A 550 -12.44 47.44 -1.95
N PHE A 551 -13.08 48.02 -0.93
CA PHE A 551 -12.60 49.23 -0.26
C PHE A 551 -11.24 49.05 0.45
N THR A 552 -11.02 47.90 1.09
CA THR A 552 -9.74 47.57 1.76
C THR A 552 -8.64 47.26 0.75
N LEU A 553 -8.97 46.59 -0.36
CA LEU A 553 -8.04 46.42 -1.49
C LEU A 553 -7.76 47.74 -2.22
N SER A 554 -8.72 48.68 -2.31
CA SER A 554 -8.54 49.99 -2.94
C SER A 554 -7.50 50.83 -2.22
N VAL A 555 -7.47 50.80 -0.89
CA VAL A 555 -6.46 51.53 -0.10
C VAL A 555 -5.06 50.92 -0.29
N ILE A 556 -4.96 49.60 -0.38
CA ILE A 556 -3.70 48.87 -0.62
C ILE A 556 -3.22 49.07 -2.06
N VAL A 557 -4.13 49.02 -3.04
CA VAL A 557 -3.84 49.21 -4.47
C VAL A 557 -3.52 50.68 -4.76
N LEU A 558 -4.17 51.66 -4.13
CA LEU A 558 -3.81 53.09 -4.28
C LEU A 558 -2.45 53.40 -3.64
N TYR A 559 -2.10 52.73 -2.53
CA TYR A 559 -0.77 52.82 -1.92
C TYR A 559 0.32 52.20 -2.81
N PHE A 560 0.02 51.06 -3.44
CA PHE A 560 0.90 50.40 -4.41
C PHE A 560 0.97 51.11 -5.78
N GLU A 561 -0.11 51.73 -6.25
CA GLU A 561 -0.16 52.55 -7.46
C GLU A 561 0.70 53.81 -7.30
N SER A 562 0.67 54.43 -6.11
CA SER A 562 1.52 55.58 -5.78
C SER A 562 3.01 55.21 -5.71
N TYR A 563 3.34 54.00 -5.24
CA TYR A 563 4.72 53.48 -5.20
C TYR A 563 5.22 53.00 -6.57
N CYS A 564 4.37 52.38 -7.38
CA CYS A 564 4.73 51.86 -8.72
C CYS A 564 4.79 52.94 -9.80
N PHE A 565 4.04 54.04 -9.67
CA PHE A 565 4.14 55.21 -10.55
C PHE A 565 5.55 55.84 -10.55
N ILE A 566 6.28 55.67 -9.45
CA ILE A 566 7.64 56.23 -9.27
C ILE A 566 8.72 55.28 -9.84
N ASN A 567 8.51 53.96 -9.85
CA ASN A 567 9.60 52.99 -10.07
C ASN A 567 9.43 51.98 -11.23
N ASN A 568 8.23 51.70 -11.78
CA ASN A 568 8.09 50.73 -12.88
C ASN A 568 6.76 50.84 -13.68
N THR A 569 6.82 51.38 -14.89
CA THR A 569 5.64 51.69 -15.73
C THR A 569 4.88 50.45 -16.21
N THR A 570 5.55 49.30 -16.36
CA THR A 570 4.95 48.04 -16.83
C THR A 570 4.13 47.34 -15.74
N LEU A 571 4.58 47.45 -14.48
CA LEU A 571 3.87 46.93 -13.32
C LEU A 571 2.65 47.81 -12.98
N PHE A 572 2.77 49.12 -13.20
CA PHE A 572 1.68 50.09 -13.05
C PHE A 572 0.52 49.82 -14.03
N LEU A 573 0.80 49.52 -15.30
CA LEU A 573 -0.25 49.20 -16.29
C LEU A 573 -0.94 47.85 -16.03
N SER A 574 -0.22 46.85 -15.53
CA SER A 574 -0.79 45.54 -15.21
C SER A 574 -1.67 45.59 -13.95
N MET A 575 -1.33 46.43 -12.98
CA MET A 575 -2.17 46.70 -11.80
C MET A 575 -3.45 47.48 -12.13
N ARG A 576 -3.40 48.46 -13.06
CA ARG A 576 -4.61 49.15 -13.56
C ARG A 576 -5.53 48.24 -14.38
N PHE A 577 -4.98 47.26 -15.09
CA PHE A 577 -5.78 46.27 -15.81
C PHE A 577 -6.48 45.29 -14.85
N LEU A 578 -5.79 44.87 -13.78
CA LEU A 578 -6.43 44.11 -12.70
C LEU A 578 -7.53 44.93 -12.02
N SER A 579 -7.31 46.22 -11.72
CA SER A 579 -8.35 47.05 -11.08
C SER A 579 -9.60 47.19 -11.97
N ALA A 580 -9.45 47.34 -13.29
CA ALA A 580 -10.58 47.37 -14.23
C ALA A 580 -11.39 46.06 -14.29
N LEU A 581 -10.76 44.90 -14.05
CA LEU A 581 -11.41 43.59 -13.98
C LEU A 581 -12.16 43.36 -12.65
N PHE A 582 -11.70 43.96 -11.54
CA PHE A 582 -12.30 43.81 -10.21
C PHE A 582 -13.50 44.74 -9.95
N PHE A 583 -13.62 45.89 -10.64
CA PHE A 583 -14.60 46.93 -10.30
C PHE A 583 -15.79 47.13 -11.28
N GLY A 584 -16.01 46.20 -12.20
CA GLY A 584 -17.29 46.12 -12.93
C GLY A 584 -17.67 47.35 -13.76
N ALA A 585 -16.80 47.79 -14.68
CA ALA A 585 -17.23 48.65 -15.78
C ALA A 585 -17.88 47.80 -16.88
N ASN A 586 -19.07 48.21 -17.34
CA ASN A 586 -19.85 47.52 -18.38
C ASN A 586 -18.98 47.02 -19.55
N PHE A 587 -19.27 45.81 -20.01
CA PHE A 587 -18.62 45.11 -21.14
C PHE A 587 -18.44 45.99 -22.40
N TYR A 588 -19.28 47.02 -22.56
CA TYR A 588 -19.21 48.00 -23.63
C TYR A 588 -18.00 48.97 -23.51
N THR A 589 -17.61 49.37 -22.30
CA THR A 589 -16.46 50.26 -22.06
C THR A 589 -15.14 49.51 -22.24
N ALA A 590 -15.09 48.23 -21.88
CA ALA A 590 -13.94 47.36 -22.15
C ALA A 590 -13.71 47.17 -23.66
N VAL A 591 -14.78 47.02 -24.46
CA VAL A 591 -14.70 46.92 -25.93
C VAL A 591 -14.30 48.24 -26.59
N VAL A 592 -14.73 49.39 -26.04
CA VAL A 592 -14.32 50.73 -26.51
C VAL A 592 -12.85 51.04 -26.13
N LEU A 593 -12.37 50.53 -24.99
CA LEU A 593 -10.95 50.65 -24.61
C LEU A 593 -10.06 49.69 -25.41
N ILE A 594 -10.54 48.47 -25.71
CA ILE A 594 -9.88 47.50 -26.60
C ILE A 594 -9.75 48.04 -28.03
N SER A 595 -10.74 48.80 -28.51
CA SER A 595 -10.67 49.44 -29.83
C SER A 595 -9.74 50.67 -29.87
N LYS A 596 -9.53 51.38 -28.74
CA LYS A 596 -8.53 52.46 -28.63
C LYS A 596 -7.09 51.95 -28.34
N LEU A 597 -6.94 50.83 -27.63
CA LEU A 597 -5.65 50.18 -27.38
C LEU A 597 -5.09 49.46 -28.61
N LYS A 598 -5.91 49.26 -29.65
CA LYS A 598 -5.53 48.74 -30.97
C LYS A 598 -4.51 49.64 -31.70
N ALA A 599 -4.27 50.86 -31.23
CA ALA A 599 -3.38 51.83 -31.89
C ALA A 599 -1.96 51.95 -31.30
N ILE A 600 -1.63 51.33 -30.15
CA ILE A 600 -0.38 51.69 -29.40
C ILE A 600 0.53 50.52 -28.98
N ALA A 601 0.17 49.24 -29.17
CA ALA A 601 1.07 48.14 -28.72
C ALA A 601 1.34 47.10 -29.82
N GLU A 602 2.46 47.30 -30.52
CA GLU A 602 3.06 46.29 -31.39
C GLU A 602 3.66 45.14 -30.56
N ASN A 603 3.21 43.93 -30.89
CA ASN A 603 4.00 42.70 -31.01
C ASN A 603 4.39 41.78 -29.84
N ARG A 604 3.78 41.77 -28.64
CA ARG A 604 3.93 40.58 -27.71
C ARG A 604 2.73 40.17 -26.86
N PHE A 605 1.60 40.86 -26.92
CA PHE A 605 0.44 40.54 -26.05
C PHE A 605 -0.52 39.50 -26.67
N TYR A 606 -0.65 39.50 -28.00
CA TYR A 606 -1.47 38.51 -28.71
C TYR A 606 -0.80 37.13 -28.74
N GLU A 607 0.52 37.04 -28.67
CA GLU A 607 1.21 35.75 -28.56
C GLU A 607 0.93 35.05 -27.23
N ILE A 608 0.78 35.77 -26.11
CA ILE A 608 0.51 35.16 -24.80
C ILE A 608 -0.96 34.74 -24.67
N LEU A 609 -1.92 35.53 -25.15
CA LEU A 609 -3.33 35.14 -25.13
C LEU A 609 -3.65 34.07 -26.18
N PHE A 610 -3.03 34.14 -27.36
CA PHE A 610 -3.05 33.06 -28.34
C PHE A 610 -2.31 31.84 -27.79
N LEU A 611 -1.18 31.96 -27.09
CA LEU A 611 -0.53 30.84 -26.40
C LEU A 611 -1.38 30.30 -25.26
N CYS A 612 -2.16 31.05 -24.50
CA CYS A 612 -3.02 30.50 -23.45
C CYS A 612 -4.26 29.79 -24.03
N GLY A 613 -4.87 30.33 -25.09
CA GLY A 613 -5.99 29.69 -25.80
C GLY A 613 -5.53 28.50 -26.67
N LEU A 614 -4.40 28.66 -27.35
CA LEU A 614 -3.71 27.61 -28.10
C LEU A 614 -3.10 26.60 -27.14
N MET A 615 -2.61 26.94 -25.94
CA MET A 615 -2.20 25.99 -24.89
C MET A 615 -3.40 25.34 -24.22
N GLY A 616 -4.60 25.93 -24.22
CA GLY A 616 -5.83 25.24 -23.82
C GLY A 616 -6.27 24.20 -24.85
N SER A 617 -6.16 24.52 -26.15
CA SER A 617 -6.50 23.60 -27.24
C SER A 617 -5.37 22.60 -27.58
N LEU A 618 -4.11 22.99 -27.41
CA LEU A 618 -2.89 22.17 -27.38
C LEU A 618 -2.74 21.49 -26.01
N PHE A 619 -3.44 21.89 -24.95
CA PHE A 619 -3.58 21.05 -23.75
C PHE A 619 -4.43 19.84 -24.13
N ALA A 620 -5.55 20.07 -24.82
CA ALA A 620 -6.45 18.99 -25.23
C ALA A 620 -5.86 18.12 -26.37
N LYS A 621 -5.05 18.70 -27.28
CA LYS A 621 -4.45 17.98 -28.43
C LYS A 621 -2.98 17.59 -28.24
N GLY A 622 -2.21 18.37 -27.50
CA GLY A 622 -0.79 18.16 -27.20
C GLY A 622 -0.54 17.24 -26.01
N ILE A 623 -1.44 17.15 -25.01
CA ILE A 623 -1.43 16.04 -24.04
C ILE A 623 -1.57 14.70 -24.77
N ASN A 624 -2.38 14.63 -25.84
CA ASN A 624 -2.50 13.40 -26.63
C ASN A 624 -1.21 13.00 -27.37
N LEU A 625 -0.36 13.95 -27.76
CA LEU A 625 0.92 13.68 -28.45
C LEU A 625 2.11 13.52 -27.47
N LEU A 626 2.13 14.28 -26.36
CA LEU A 626 3.14 14.17 -25.31
C LEU A 626 2.96 12.89 -24.48
N ILE A 627 1.73 12.45 -24.19
CA ILE A 627 1.45 11.15 -23.56
C ILE A 627 1.97 9.99 -24.46
N ILE A 628 1.88 10.12 -25.79
CA ILE A 628 2.39 9.10 -26.73
C ILE A 628 3.94 9.01 -26.68
N TYR A 629 4.64 10.14 -26.49
CA TYR A 629 6.10 10.19 -26.38
C TYR A 629 6.61 9.80 -24.98
N TRP A 630 5.78 10.00 -23.95
CA TRP A 630 6.09 9.76 -22.54
C TRP A 630 6.26 8.28 -22.19
N PHE A 631 5.54 7.41 -22.89
CA PHE A 631 5.65 5.99 -22.74
C PHE A 631 6.74 5.42 -23.67
N LYS A 632 8.02 5.79 -23.55
CA LYS A 632 9.07 5.05 -24.29
C LYS A 632 10.30 4.55 -23.52
N ASP A 633 10.65 5.07 -22.33
CA ASP A 633 11.96 4.74 -21.73
C ASP A 633 11.94 4.38 -20.22
N TRP A 634 12.60 3.26 -19.88
CA TRP A 634 12.54 2.57 -18.58
C TRP A 634 13.70 2.91 -17.61
N LYS A 635 14.66 3.77 -17.99
CA LYS A 635 15.76 4.16 -17.07
C LYS A 635 15.29 4.78 -15.74
N VAL A 636 14.06 5.31 -15.71
CA VAL A 636 13.46 6.05 -14.58
C VAL A 636 12.97 5.15 -13.42
N VAL A 637 12.60 3.89 -13.68
CA VAL A 637 12.07 3.00 -12.61
C VAL A 637 13.19 2.35 -11.81
N HIS A 638 14.37 2.17 -12.41
CA HIS A 638 15.55 1.65 -11.71
C HIS A 638 15.97 2.56 -10.55
N ILE A 639 15.86 3.88 -10.72
CA ILE A 639 16.23 4.90 -9.72
C ILE A 639 15.29 4.86 -8.51
N LEU A 640 13.99 4.64 -8.71
CA LEU A 640 12.99 4.60 -7.64
C LEU A 640 13.04 3.31 -6.80
N THR A 641 13.59 2.22 -7.33
CA THR A 641 13.78 0.97 -6.56
C THR A 641 15.10 0.93 -5.78
N THR A 642 16.10 1.72 -6.19
CA THR A 642 17.42 1.72 -5.54
C THR A 642 17.44 2.61 -4.28
N PHE A 643 16.62 3.67 -4.19
CA PHE A 643 16.55 4.54 -3.03
C PHE A 643 15.40 4.17 -2.08
N SER A 644 15.59 3.09 -1.31
CA SER A 644 14.71 2.71 -0.21
C SER A 644 15.05 3.47 1.09
N ILE A 645 14.96 4.81 1.09
CA ILE A 645 15.10 5.65 2.31
C ILE A 645 13.70 5.98 2.87
N ILE A 646 12.89 4.95 3.11
CA ILE A 646 11.53 5.10 3.66
C ILE A 646 11.42 4.58 5.11
N PRO A 647 12.23 3.60 5.57
CA PRO A 647 12.29 3.26 7.00
C PRO A 647 13.18 4.18 7.84
N LEU A 648 14.13 4.90 7.23
CA LEU A 648 15.07 5.78 7.94
C LEU A 648 14.42 7.07 8.48
N ILE A 649 13.21 7.41 8.02
CA ILE A 649 12.47 8.60 8.48
C ILE A 649 11.81 8.37 9.85
N PHE A 650 11.65 7.12 10.30
CA PHE A 650 11.11 6.78 11.62
C PHE A 650 12.18 6.45 12.68
N LEU A 651 13.46 6.34 12.30
CA LEU A 651 14.59 6.19 13.22
C LEU A 651 15.61 7.30 12.95
N GLY A 652 15.35 8.47 13.53
CA GLY A 652 16.27 9.59 13.50
C GLY A 652 17.52 9.33 14.35
N THR A 653 18.60 8.88 13.71
CA THR A 653 19.98 9.20 14.11
C THR A 653 20.85 9.41 12.87
N THR A 654 21.14 10.69 12.62
CA THR A 654 22.32 11.29 11.99
C THR A 654 23.08 10.49 10.92
N VAL A 655 22.77 10.76 9.64
CA VAL A 655 23.77 10.68 8.55
C VAL A 655 23.54 11.88 7.62
N ILE A 656 24.44 12.86 7.70
CA ILE A 656 24.53 13.99 6.77
C ILE A 656 25.29 13.49 5.53
N MET A 657 24.67 13.55 4.36
CA MET A 657 25.38 13.47 3.07
C MET A 657 25.08 14.75 2.30
N GLY A 658 26.08 15.61 2.17
CA GLY A 658 26.03 16.81 1.31
C GLY A 658 26.23 16.43 -0.17
N PRO A 659 25.78 17.28 -1.12
CA PRO A 659 25.94 17.06 -2.54
C PRO A 659 27.24 17.71 -3.02
N ASP A 660 28.09 16.97 -3.74
CA ASP A 660 28.97 17.53 -4.77
C ASP A 660 29.28 16.42 -5.79
N GLY A 661 28.96 16.69 -7.05
CA GLY A 661 29.36 15.85 -8.17
C GLY A 661 30.58 16.46 -8.86
N CYS A 662 31.58 15.64 -9.19
CA CYS A 662 32.46 15.85 -10.34
C CYS A 662 33.19 14.55 -10.74
N THR A 663 33.10 14.27 -12.04
CA THR A 663 33.95 13.51 -12.97
C THR A 663 35.27 12.84 -12.49
N GLY A 664 35.48 11.58 -12.91
CA GLY A 664 36.72 11.13 -13.56
C GLY A 664 37.82 10.43 -12.73
N ASN A 665 37.95 9.11 -12.94
CA ASN A 665 39.16 8.26 -13.01
C ASN A 665 40.22 8.16 -11.87
N TYR A 666 40.57 6.88 -11.61
CA TYR A 666 41.75 6.27 -10.94
C TYR A 666 41.83 6.21 -9.39
N CYS A 667 42.19 5.01 -8.93
CA CYS A 667 42.50 4.50 -7.58
C CYS A 667 44.04 4.57 -7.34
N PRO A 668 44.66 4.21 -6.18
CA PRO A 668 44.25 4.13 -4.75
C PRO A 668 45.17 4.98 -3.80
N ILE A 669 44.84 5.13 -2.49
CA ILE A 669 45.76 5.08 -1.32
C ILE A 669 44.99 5.28 0.01
N VAL A 670 45.04 4.23 0.84
CA VAL A 670 45.24 4.05 2.30
C VAL A 670 45.16 5.25 3.29
N ASP A 671 44.51 4.95 4.45
CA ASP A 671 44.63 5.46 5.84
C ASP A 671 43.85 6.68 6.38
N SER A 672 42.94 6.39 7.35
CA SER A 672 42.79 7.01 8.70
C SER A 672 41.45 6.55 9.32
N VAL A 673 41.35 5.54 10.18
CA VAL A 673 41.58 5.51 11.65
C VAL A 673 41.03 6.73 12.40
N ASN A 674 39.81 6.61 12.97
CA ASN A 674 39.40 7.17 14.28
C ASN A 674 37.89 6.98 14.59
N ALA A 675 37.45 5.74 14.82
CA ALA A 675 36.10 5.45 15.35
C ALA A 675 36.08 4.26 16.35
N ILE A 676 37.22 3.93 16.98
CA ILE A 676 37.36 2.75 17.85
C ILE A 676 37.24 3.07 19.35
N THR A 677 37.34 4.34 19.78
CA THR A 677 37.38 4.69 21.21
C THR A 677 36.03 4.78 21.93
N LEU A 678 34.89 4.66 21.24
CA LEU A 678 33.56 4.68 21.89
C LEU A 678 32.96 3.27 22.15
N ILE A 679 33.49 2.24 21.50
CA ILE A 679 32.97 0.86 21.58
C ILE A 679 33.56 0.09 22.78
N ASP A 680 34.77 0.43 23.24
CA ASP A 680 35.41 -0.23 24.38
C ASP A 680 34.80 0.15 25.74
N GLY A 681 34.14 1.32 25.84
CA GLY A 681 33.41 1.72 27.05
C GLY A 681 32.12 0.94 27.27
N ILE A 682 31.46 0.51 26.19
CA ILE A 682 30.17 -0.20 26.24
C ILE A 682 30.37 -1.70 26.51
N ASN A 683 31.43 -2.30 25.95
CA ASN A 683 31.75 -3.72 26.17
C ASN A 683 32.17 -4.03 27.62
N ASN A 684 32.80 -3.08 28.32
CA ASN A 684 33.16 -3.25 29.73
C ASN A 684 31.97 -3.13 30.70
N GLY A 685 30.87 -2.47 30.31
CA GLY A 685 29.64 -2.41 31.10
C GLY A 685 28.80 -3.70 31.04
N ILE A 686 28.83 -4.40 29.91
CA ILE A 686 28.03 -5.62 29.69
C ILE A 686 28.64 -6.83 30.41
N ASN A 687 29.97 -6.92 30.50
CA ASN A 687 30.66 -8.03 31.17
C ASN A 687 30.46 -8.11 32.69
N ASN A 688 30.05 -7.02 33.36
CA ASN A 688 29.74 -7.05 34.80
C ASN A 688 28.30 -7.52 35.11
N SER A 689 27.39 -7.56 34.13
CA SER A 689 26.01 -8.01 34.33
C SER A 689 25.84 -9.55 34.26
N ASN A 690 26.80 -10.25 33.65
CA ASN A 690 26.79 -11.72 33.55
C ASN A 690 27.34 -12.46 34.79
N LYS A 691 27.80 -11.75 35.83
CA LYS A 691 28.18 -12.36 37.12
C LYS A 691 27.02 -12.55 38.10
N CYS A 692 25.84 -11.97 37.87
CA CYS A 692 24.69 -12.10 38.78
C CYS A 692 23.74 -13.27 38.45
N VAL A 693 23.88 -13.92 37.29
CA VAL A 693 22.96 -15.01 36.85
C VAL A 693 23.53 -16.41 37.12
N GLN A 694 24.81 -16.54 37.49
CA GLN A 694 25.42 -17.83 37.88
C GLN A 694 25.33 -18.17 39.38
N GLN A 695 24.74 -17.31 40.22
CA GLN A 695 24.56 -17.58 41.67
C GLN A 695 23.17 -18.10 42.06
N LEU A 696 22.25 -18.32 41.12
CA LEU A 696 20.86 -18.73 41.42
C LEU A 696 20.46 -20.14 40.93
N ASN A 697 21.36 -20.90 40.29
CA ASN A 697 21.11 -22.31 39.91
C ASN A 697 21.87 -23.33 40.76
N GLY A 698 22.42 -22.89 41.90
CA GLY A 698 23.16 -23.72 42.86
C GLY A 698 22.35 -24.04 44.11
N SER A 699 21.09 -24.45 43.99
CA SER A 699 20.36 -25.11 45.07
C SER A 699 19.08 -25.71 44.51
N LEU A 700 19.10 -27.02 44.26
CA LEU A 700 17.97 -27.96 44.33
C LEU A 700 18.39 -29.26 43.63
N ASN A 701 19.15 -30.07 44.35
CA ASN A 701 19.26 -31.50 44.09
C ASN A 701 19.02 -32.25 45.41
N ASN A 702 18.34 -33.39 45.28
CA ASN A 702 18.08 -34.47 46.25
C ASN A 702 16.74 -34.41 47.03
N LYS A 703 15.80 -35.30 46.67
CA LYS A 703 15.63 -36.61 47.34
C LYS A 703 14.55 -37.50 46.68
N CYS A 704 14.80 -38.82 46.78
CA CYS A 704 13.95 -40.00 46.58
C CYS A 704 13.69 -40.46 45.12
N GLY A 705 13.96 -41.70 44.72
CA GLY A 705 14.47 -42.88 45.43
C GLY A 705 14.79 -43.99 44.41
N GLU A 706 15.74 -44.86 44.79
CA GLU A 706 16.16 -46.06 44.09
C GLU A 706 15.08 -47.14 44.09
N GLU A 707 15.05 -47.98 43.05
CA GLU A 707 15.16 -49.43 43.26
C GLU A 707 15.70 -50.14 42.02
N SER A 708 16.57 -51.09 42.31
CA SER A 708 17.50 -51.82 41.46
C SER A 708 16.89 -53.11 40.91
N VAL A 709 17.46 -53.68 39.84
CA VAL A 709 17.89 -55.11 39.79
C VAL A 709 18.97 -55.26 38.71
N ASN A 710 20.15 -55.69 39.16
CA ASN A 710 21.29 -56.17 38.38
C ASN A 710 21.00 -57.56 37.77
N ASN A 711 21.60 -57.87 36.61
CA ASN A 711 22.56 -58.98 36.54
C ASN A 711 23.34 -59.02 35.23
N SER A 712 24.65 -59.04 35.41
CA SER A 712 25.73 -59.36 34.47
C SER A 712 25.82 -60.87 34.21
N VAL A 713 26.43 -61.29 33.08
CA VAL A 713 27.38 -62.44 32.94
C VAL A 713 27.84 -62.60 31.46
N ASN A 714 29.12 -62.25 31.23
CA ASN A 714 30.23 -62.96 30.57
C ASN A 714 30.13 -63.80 29.25
N ILE A 715 30.95 -63.36 28.27
CA ILE A 715 32.14 -64.01 27.63
C ILE A 715 32.01 -64.95 26.38
N LYS A 716 32.82 -64.58 25.35
CA LYS A 716 33.43 -65.34 24.20
C LYS A 716 32.47 -65.83 23.08
N THR A 717 32.74 -65.76 21.77
CA THR A 717 33.99 -65.80 20.98
C THR A 717 33.71 -65.44 19.50
N ASN A 718 34.77 -64.98 18.80
CA ASN A 718 35.10 -65.17 17.38
C ASN A 718 34.43 -64.39 16.22
N ARG A 719 35.27 -63.51 15.63
CA ARG A 719 35.53 -63.25 14.19
C ARG A 719 34.37 -63.44 13.20
N GLN A 720 33.91 -62.35 12.60
CA GLN A 720 33.79 -62.20 11.13
C GLN A 720 33.50 -60.74 10.72
N THR A 721 34.40 -60.19 9.90
CA THR A 721 34.21 -59.15 8.86
C THR A 721 33.16 -58.05 9.12
N ASN A 722 33.61 -56.91 9.64
CA ASN A 722 32.83 -55.68 9.70
C ASN A 722 32.66 -55.06 8.30
N GLY A 723 31.53 -55.34 7.65
CA GLY A 723 30.89 -54.39 6.75
C GLY A 723 30.30 -53.25 7.58
N GLN A 724 31.01 -52.13 7.72
CA GLN A 724 30.46 -50.94 8.35
C GLN A 724 29.43 -50.28 7.41
N THR A 725 28.16 -50.58 7.64
CA THR A 725 27.07 -49.69 7.23
C THR A 725 27.23 -48.37 7.99
N VAL A 726 27.92 -47.40 7.38
CA VAL A 726 27.99 -46.03 7.86
C VAL A 726 26.57 -45.46 7.84
N LYS A 727 25.87 -45.53 8.99
CA LYS A 727 24.67 -44.73 9.23
C LYS A 727 25.12 -43.27 9.23
N GLN A 728 24.98 -42.60 8.09
CA GLN A 728 25.15 -41.16 8.05
C GLN A 728 24.10 -40.53 8.98
N PRO A 729 24.50 -39.64 9.91
CA PRO A 729 23.55 -38.96 10.76
C PRO A 729 22.60 -38.16 9.87
N ILE A 730 21.28 -38.37 10.07
CA ILE A 730 20.24 -37.56 9.44
C ILE A 730 20.51 -36.11 9.82
N ARG A 731 21.07 -35.33 8.88
CA ARG A 731 21.37 -33.91 9.11
C ARG A 731 20.04 -33.19 9.34
N LYS A 732 19.85 -32.66 10.55
CA LYS A 732 18.71 -31.79 10.87
C LYS A 732 18.64 -30.66 9.84
N CYS A 733 17.45 -30.38 9.32
CA CYS A 733 17.21 -29.19 8.50
C CYS A 733 17.64 -27.96 9.29
N ASN A 734 18.66 -27.24 8.81
CA ASN A 734 18.98 -25.92 9.33
C ASN A 734 17.75 -25.03 9.16
N GLY A 735 17.39 -24.27 10.20
CA GLY A 735 16.18 -23.45 10.22
C GLY A 735 16.08 -22.55 9.00
N LYS A 736 14.85 -22.40 8.47
CA LYS A 736 14.57 -21.48 7.36
C LYS A 736 14.91 -20.06 7.83
N GLU A 737 15.94 -19.46 7.24
CA GLU A 737 16.17 -18.03 7.40
C GLU A 737 15.05 -17.30 6.66
N VAL A 738 14.10 -16.74 7.41
CA VAL A 738 12.95 -16.03 6.84
C VAL A 738 13.40 -14.61 6.50
N PRO A 739 13.02 -14.06 5.33
CA PRO A 739 13.24 -12.67 5.01
C PRO A 739 12.79 -11.77 6.17
N PRO A 740 13.56 -10.73 6.52
CA PRO A 740 13.13 -9.75 7.52
C PRO A 740 11.76 -9.17 7.19
N LEU A 741 10.91 -9.01 8.20
CA LEU A 741 9.55 -8.51 8.07
C LEU A 741 9.45 -7.20 7.27
N TYR A 742 10.43 -6.30 7.42
CA TYR A 742 10.44 -5.03 6.68
C TYR A 742 10.45 -5.26 5.15
N LEU A 743 11.09 -6.31 4.65
CA LEU A 743 11.10 -6.64 3.21
C LEU A 743 9.71 -7.09 2.75
N GLU A 744 8.99 -7.84 3.58
CA GLU A 744 7.62 -8.26 3.27
C GLU A 744 6.68 -7.05 3.21
N LEU A 745 6.76 -6.13 4.18
CA LEU A 745 5.98 -4.90 4.20
C LEU A 745 6.28 -4.02 2.98
N LEU A 746 7.56 -3.83 2.65
CA LEU A 746 7.97 -3.09 1.45
C LEU A 746 7.48 -3.79 0.17
N CYS A 747 7.47 -5.12 0.13
CA CYS A 747 6.97 -5.87 -1.01
C CYS A 747 5.46 -5.66 -1.20
N TYR A 748 4.67 -5.72 -0.13
CA TYR A 748 3.25 -5.39 -0.18
C TYR A 748 3.00 -3.94 -0.61
N LEU A 749 3.76 -2.98 -0.08
CA LEU A 749 3.69 -1.59 -0.51
C LEU A 749 4.01 -1.45 -2.00
N SER A 750 5.03 -2.15 -2.49
CA SER A 750 5.39 -2.17 -3.92
C SER A 750 4.25 -2.69 -4.78
N TYR A 751 3.61 -3.80 -4.40
CA TYR A 751 2.44 -4.31 -5.11
C TYR A 751 1.23 -3.36 -5.00
N ALA A 752 0.99 -2.73 -3.85
CA ALA A 752 -0.10 -1.76 -3.69
C ALA A 752 0.06 -0.58 -4.65
N VAL A 753 1.29 -0.06 -4.79
CA VAL A 753 1.63 0.98 -5.77
C VAL A 753 1.37 0.46 -7.19
N LEU A 754 1.88 -0.73 -7.55
CA LEU A 754 1.68 -1.30 -8.89
C LEU A 754 0.20 -1.52 -9.23
N ILE A 755 -0.60 -1.96 -8.25
CA ILE A 755 -2.05 -2.17 -8.39
C ILE A 755 -2.77 -0.82 -8.55
N LEU A 756 -2.44 0.19 -7.75
CA LEU A 756 -3.00 1.53 -7.88
C LEU A 756 -2.76 2.10 -9.29
N PHE A 757 -1.52 2.02 -9.78
CA PHE A 757 -1.17 2.43 -11.14
C PHE A 757 -1.85 1.57 -12.20
N GLY A 758 -2.03 0.27 -11.95
CA GLY A 758 -2.78 -0.61 -12.85
C GLY A 758 -4.25 -0.19 -12.98
N TYR A 759 -4.91 0.16 -11.88
CA TYR A 759 -6.30 0.63 -11.90
C TYR A 759 -6.42 2.00 -12.56
N LEU A 760 -5.46 2.89 -12.32
CA LEU A 760 -5.39 4.16 -13.02
C LEU A 760 -5.29 3.95 -14.54
N ARG A 761 -4.44 3.02 -15.01
CA ARG A 761 -4.34 2.69 -16.44
C ARG A 761 -5.62 2.10 -17.01
N ASP A 762 -6.27 1.18 -16.30
CA ASP A 762 -7.58 0.66 -16.73
C ASP A 762 -8.63 1.76 -16.79
N PHE A 763 -8.60 2.74 -15.88
CA PHE A 763 -9.44 3.94 -15.95
C PHE A 763 -9.13 4.79 -17.19
N LEU A 764 -7.85 5.05 -17.49
CA LEU A 764 -7.43 5.79 -18.69
C LEU A 764 -7.84 5.07 -19.99
N ARG A 765 -7.80 3.72 -20.02
CA ARG A 765 -8.29 2.91 -21.14
C ARG A 765 -9.80 3.05 -21.33
N ARG A 766 -10.58 3.06 -20.23
CA ARG A 766 -12.03 3.30 -20.28
C ARG A 766 -12.38 4.69 -20.80
N LEU A 767 -11.53 5.68 -20.53
CA LEU A 767 -11.68 7.04 -21.08
C LEU A 767 -11.20 7.16 -22.54
N GLY A 768 -10.65 6.09 -23.13
CA GLY A 768 -10.08 6.11 -24.49
C GLY A 768 -8.73 6.82 -24.61
N LEU A 769 -8.12 7.23 -23.50
CA LEU A 769 -6.83 7.94 -23.46
C LEU A 769 -5.63 6.99 -23.61
N GLU A 770 -5.76 5.75 -23.13
CA GLU A 770 -4.78 4.68 -23.35
C GLU A 770 -5.39 3.61 -24.26
N LYS A 771 -4.73 3.27 -25.36
CA LYS A 771 -5.17 2.16 -26.21
C LYS A 771 -4.91 0.83 -25.48
N THR A 772 -5.96 0.03 -25.29
CA THR A 772 -5.79 -1.36 -24.87
C THR A 772 -5.43 -2.19 -26.10
N ARG A 773 -4.29 -2.90 -26.05
CA ARG A 773 -3.92 -3.88 -27.09
C ARG A 773 -4.34 -5.31 -26.73
N SER A 774 -5.03 -5.48 -25.61
CA SER A 774 -5.67 -6.75 -25.28
C SER A 774 -6.71 -7.07 -26.35
N ALA A 775 -6.73 -8.32 -26.79
CA ALA A 775 -7.88 -8.84 -27.51
C ALA A 775 -9.13 -8.65 -26.63
N VAL A 776 -10.14 -7.98 -27.17
CA VAL A 776 -11.45 -7.82 -26.55
C VAL A 776 -12.40 -8.68 -27.36
N GLU A 777 -13.08 -9.60 -26.69
CA GLU A 777 -14.12 -10.40 -27.34
C GLU A 777 -15.28 -9.48 -27.72
N VAL A 778 -15.67 -9.50 -28.99
CA VAL A 778 -16.83 -8.78 -29.51
C VAL A 778 -18.05 -9.71 -29.48
N ASN A 779 -19.25 -9.14 -29.36
CA ASN A 779 -20.54 -9.85 -29.46
C ASN A 779 -20.76 -10.95 -28.39
N ARG A 780 -20.39 -10.70 -27.13
CA ARG A 780 -20.61 -11.64 -26.00
C ARG A 780 -21.60 -11.16 -24.94
N GLU A 781 -22.61 -10.39 -25.33
CA GLU A 781 -23.69 -10.04 -24.40
C GLU A 781 -24.34 -11.31 -23.82
N GLY A 782 -24.49 -11.37 -22.50
CA GLY A 782 -25.07 -12.52 -21.78
C GLY A 782 -24.11 -13.67 -21.41
N TYR A 783 -22.85 -13.67 -21.87
CA TYR A 783 -21.87 -14.71 -21.52
C TYR A 783 -21.01 -14.34 -20.30
N VAL A 784 -20.70 -15.34 -19.47
CA VAL A 784 -19.76 -15.19 -18.33
C VAL A 784 -18.34 -14.95 -18.87
N PRO A 785 -17.55 -14.03 -18.30
CA PRO A 785 -16.17 -13.81 -18.70
C PRO A 785 -15.32 -15.09 -18.61
N LEU A 786 -14.48 -15.35 -19.62
CA LEU A 786 -13.55 -16.49 -19.60
C LEU A 786 -12.47 -16.38 -18.53
N TYR A 787 -12.09 -15.14 -18.16
CA TYR A 787 -11.07 -14.86 -17.15
C TYR A 787 -11.67 -14.13 -15.96
N GLN A 788 -11.11 -14.39 -14.78
CA GLN A 788 -11.42 -13.56 -13.61
C GLN A 788 -10.92 -12.13 -13.81
N SER A 789 -11.64 -11.16 -13.27
CA SER A 789 -11.34 -9.73 -13.43
C SER A 789 -9.92 -9.38 -12.95
N PHE A 790 -9.49 -9.97 -11.82
CA PHE A 790 -8.16 -9.74 -11.27
C PHE A 790 -7.03 -10.36 -12.10
N GLU A 791 -7.23 -11.56 -12.68
CA GLU A 791 -6.21 -12.19 -13.52
C GLU A 791 -5.98 -11.39 -14.80
N SER A 792 -7.07 -10.95 -15.45
CA SER A 792 -7.00 -10.07 -16.62
C SER A 792 -6.27 -8.76 -16.27
N PHE A 793 -6.60 -8.18 -15.12
CA PHE A 793 -5.94 -6.99 -14.60
C PHE A 793 -4.44 -7.20 -14.36
N PHE A 794 -4.06 -8.24 -13.62
CA PHE A 794 -2.68 -8.54 -13.26
C PHE A 794 -1.85 -8.81 -14.52
N THR A 795 -2.36 -9.63 -15.43
CA THR A 795 -1.66 -9.95 -16.68
C THR A 795 -1.43 -8.70 -17.52
N ARG A 796 -2.46 -7.87 -17.69
CA ARG A 796 -2.41 -6.66 -18.52
C ARG A 796 -1.52 -5.56 -17.93
N ASN A 797 -1.55 -5.36 -16.61
CA ASN A 797 -0.94 -4.20 -15.97
C ASN A 797 0.41 -4.48 -15.30
N ILE A 798 0.64 -5.70 -14.83
CA ILE A 798 1.81 -6.08 -14.03
C ILE A 798 2.69 -7.06 -14.81
N TYR A 799 2.20 -8.28 -15.08
CA TYR A 799 3.01 -9.34 -15.71
C TYR A 799 3.56 -8.93 -17.08
N ARG A 800 2.73 -8.30 -17.93
CA ARG A 800 3.15 -7.88 -19.28
C ARG A 800 4.44 -7.05 -19.25
N ARG A 801 4.65 -6.19 -18.25
CA ARG A 801 5.84 -5.32 -18.19
C ARG A 801 7.16 -6.04 -17.94
N VAL A 802 7.10 -7.25 -17.41
CA VAL A 802 8.28 -8.06 -17.05
C VAL A 802 8.38 -9.35 -17.87
N CYS A 803 7.41 -9.60 -18.77
CA CYS A 803 7.34 -10.86 -19.48
C CYS A 803 8.47 -11.04 -20.52
N ASP A 804 9.23 -10.00 -20.84
CA ASP A 804 10.49 -10.09 -21.59
C ASP A 804 11.59 -10.87 -20.84
N GLY A 805 11.49 -10.98 -19.51
CA GLY A 805 12.31 -11.86 -18.68
C GLY A 805 11.76 -13.29 -18.57
N CYS A 806 10.58 -13.59 -19.13
CA CYS A 806 9.88 -14.87 -18.96
C CYS A 806 9.68 -15.59 -20.31
N ASN A 807 9.59 -16.93 -20.32
CA ASN A 807 9.24 -17.70 -21.52
C ASN A 807 10.13 -17.37 -22.74
N ARG A 808 11.45 -17.33 -22.54
CA ARG A 808 12.40 -17.14 -23.65
C ARG A 808 12.61 -18.47 -24.37
N PRO A 809 12.39 -18.55 -25.69
CA PRO A 809 12.63 -19.77 -26.42
C PRO A 809 14.13 -20.01 -26.57
N ILE A 810 14.52 -21.28 -26.57
CA ILE A 810 15.87 -21.72 -26.92
C ILE A 810 15.86 -22.36 -28.30
N THR A 811 16.98 -22.30 -29.01
CA THR A 811 17.13 -22.89 -30.36
C THR A 811 18.02 -24.13 -30.38
N CYS A 812 18.48 -24.58 -29.22
CA CYS A 812 19.36 -25.74 -29.06
C CYS A 812 18.79 -26.72 -28.01
N VAL A 813 19.51 -27.82 -27.77
CA VAL A 813 19.18 -28.73 -26.65
C VAL A 813 19.35 -28.02 -25.30
N PRO A 814 18.52 -28.34 -24.28
CA PRO A 814 18.62 -27.73 -22.95
C PRO A 814 19.79 -28.33 -22.12
N GLY A 815 21.01 -28.27 -22.68
CA GLY A 815 22.26 -28.72 -22.05
C GLY A 815 22.82 -27.72 -21.04
N ALA A 816 24.10 -27.86 -20.66
CA ALA A 816 24.79 -26.94 -19.73
C ALA A 816 24.91 -25.50 -20.26
N VAL A 817 24.88 -25.34 -21.58
CA VAL A 817 24.91 -24.05 -22.28
C VAL A 817 23.77 -24.06 -23.27
N ILE A 818 23.06 -22.95 -23.38
CA ILE A 818 21.90 -22.77 -24.24
C ILE A 818 22.06 -21.54 -25.13
N ASP A 819 21.53 -21.63 -26.34
CA ASP A 819 21.33 -20.51 -27.26
C ASP A 819 19.89 -20.04 -27.11
N VAL A 820 19.73 -18.87 -26.51
CA VAL A 820 18.42 -18.25 -26.26
C VAL A 820 18.10 -17.34 -27.43
N MET A 821 16.94 -17.52 -28.04
CA MET A 821 16.48 -16.68 -29.13
C MET A 821 16.29 -15.25 -28.63
N ASP A 822 16.97 -14.30 -29.29
CA ASP A 822 16.82 -12.90 -28.96
C ASP A 822 15.43 -12.42 -29.36
N ARG A 823 14.91 -11.47 -28.59
CA ARG A 823 13.65 -10.83 -28.92
C ARG A 823 13.67 -9.38 -28.50
N LEU A 824 13.07 -8.55 -29.33
CA LEU A 824 12.93 -7.12 -29.14
C LEU A 824 11.46 -6.79 -28.98
N THR A 825 11.17 -5.72 -28.27
CA THR A 825 9.83 -5.17 -28.15
C THR A 825 9.95 -3.66 -28.10
N ASP A 826 9.11 -3.00 -28.90
CA ASP A 826 8.96 -1.55 -28.95
C ASP A 826 7.61 -1.12 -28.36
N ASP A 827 6.88 -2.07 -27.77
CA ASP A 827 5.52 -1.88 -27.31
C ASP A 827 5.27 -2.48 -25.93
N TYR A 828 6.21 -2.37 -25.00
CA TYR A 828 6.01 -2.84 -23.62
C TYR A 828 5.67 -4.32 -23.50
N ASN A 829 6.32 -5.14 -24.34
CA ASN A 829 6.15 -6.59 -24.39
C ASN A 829 4.74 -7.05 -24.81
N TRP A 830 3.93 -6.18 -25.42
CA TRP A 830 2.67 -6.60 -26.02
C TRP A 830 2.91 -7.55 -27.19
N THR A 831 3.94 -7.26 -27.98
CA THR A 831 4.45 -8.12 -29.04
C THR A 831 5.96 -8.24 -28.96
N PHE A 832 6.51 -9.32 -29.53
CA PHE A 832 7.94 -9.56 -29.62
C PHE A 832 8.34 -9.74 -31.08
N LYS A 833 9.36 -9.00 -31.50
CA LYS A 833 10.05 -9.15 -32.80
C LYS A 833 11.27 -10.03 -32.59
N TYR A 834 11.45 -11.01 -33.48
CA TYR A 834 12.57 -11.95 -33.43
C TYR A 834 13.57 -11.59 -34.54
N PRO A 835 14.74 -11.01 -34.20
CA PRO A 835 15.72 -10.56 -35.19
C PRO A 835 16.46 -11.71 -35.91
N GLY A 836 16.22 -12.97 -35.51
CA GLY A 836 16.94 -14.13 -36.04
C GLY A 836 18.30 -14.38 -35.39
N THR A 837 18.69 -13.59 -34.38
CA THR A 837 19.91 -13.80 -33.60
C THR A 837 19.65 -14.60 -32.33
N THR A 838 20.72 -15.17 -31.77
CA THR A 838 20.69 -15.92 -30.51
C THR A 838 21.81 -15.43 -29.58
N THR A 839 21.51 -15.40 -28.29
CA THR A 839 22.51 -15.13 -27.23
C THR A 839 22.82 -16.42 -26.49
N ARG A 840 24.11 -16.77 -26.46
CA ARG A 840 24.61 -17.95 -25.76
C ARG A 840 24.75 -17.69 -24.25
N ALA A 841 24.21 -18.59 -23.42
CA ALA A 841 24.21 -18.44 -21.96
C ALA A 841 24.39 -19.78 -21.24
N ILE A 842 25.03 -19.76 -20.05
CA ILE A 842 25.09 -20.90 -19.13
C ILE A 842 23.67 -21.19 -18.62
N ASN A 843 23.24 -22.44 -18.72
CA ASN A 843 21.88 -22.83 -18.40
C ASN A 843 21.70 -23.16 -16.92
N MET A 844 21.31 -22.16 -16.13
CA MET A 844 20.97 -22.37 -14.72
C MET A 844 19.46 -22.54 -14.48
N GLY A 845 18.66 -22.76 -15.54
CA GLY A 845 17.20 -22.77 -15.48
C GLY A 845 16.52 -24.11 -15.79
N SER A 846 17.26 -25.06 -16.36
CA SER A 846 16.72 -26.36 -16.80
C SER A 846 16.71 -27.41 -15.70
N TYR A 847 15.70 -28.29 -15.73
CA TYR A 847 15.63 -29.47 -14.87
C TYR A 847 16.40 -30.68 -15.42
N ASN A 848 17.31 -30.47 -16.38
CA ASN A 848 18.22 -31.47 -16.92
C ASN A 848 19.32 -31.83 -15.90
N TYR A 849 18.92 -32.42 -14.76
CA TYR A 849 19.77 -32.63 -13.60
C TYR A 849 20.96 -33.54 -13.87
N LEU A 850 20.76 -34.64 -14.60
CA LEU A 850 21.83 -35.57 -14.92
C LEU A 850 22.53 -35.26 -16.25
N GLY A 851 22.02 -34.29 -17.02
CA GLY A 851 22.70 -33.86 -18.23
C GLY A 851 22.49 -34.76 -19.44
N PHE A 852 21.38 -35.48 -19.53
CA PHE A 852 21.09 -36.41 -20.63
C PHE A 852 20.39 -35.76 -21.84
N ALA A 853 20.01 -34.49 -21.75
CA ALA A 853 19.53 -33.75 -22.93
C ALA A 853 20.71 -33.36 -23.83
N GLU A 854 21.05 -34.26 -24.76
CA GLU A 854 22.19 -34.19 -25.68
C GLU A 854 21.71 -34.42 -27.12
N ASN A 855 22.46 -33.97 -28.13
CA ASN A 855 22.15 -34.12 -29.56
C ASN A 855 23.14 -35.03 -30.30
N SER A 856 24.10 -35.64 -29.59
CA SER A 856 25.11 -36.52 -30.15
C SER A 856 25.50 -37.58 -29.12
N GLY A 857 26.02 -38.71 -29.60
CA GLY A 857 26.55 -39.79 -28.76
C GLY A 857 25.67 -41.03 -28.80
N THR A 858 26.15 -42.11 -28.19
CA THR A 858 25.58 -43.46 -28.33
C THR A 858 24.09 -43.53 -28.02
N ASN A 859 23.60 -42.77 -27.03
CA ASN A 859 22.17 -42.73 -26.71
C ASN A 859 21.33 -42.16 -27.86
N VAL A 860 21.82 -41.12 -28.53
CA VAL A 860 21.14 -40.49 -29.68
C VAL A 860 21.14 -41.44 -30.87
N ASP A 861 22.26 -42.14 -31.13
CA ASP A 861 22.36 -43.13 -32.21
C ASP A 861 21.39 -44.30 -31.99
N ILE A 862 21.22 -44.76 -30.74
CA ILE A 862 20.24 -45.80 -30.40
C ILE A 862 18.81 -45.30 -30.62
N VAL A 863 18.51 -44.06 -30.24
CA VAL A 863 17.18 -43.46 -30.45
C VAL A 863 16.86 -43.31 -31.94
N ASP A 864 17.84 -42.89 -32.76
CA ASP A 864 17.69 -42.76 -34.21
C ASP A 864 17.33 -44.10 -34.88
N ASN A 865 18.03 -45.17 -34.49
CA ASN A 865 17.71 -46.52 -34.96
C ASN A 865 16.27 -46.96 -34.57
N ILE A 866 15.78 -46.56 -33.41
CA ILE A 866 14.40 -46.84 -32.98
C ILE A 866 13.37 -46.06 -33.80
N ILE A 867 13.67 -44.83 -34.23
CA ILE A 867 12.81 -44.06 -35.14
C ILE A 867 12.66 -44.81 -36.46
N HIS A 868 13.75 -45.35 -37.02
CA HIS A 868 13.68 -46.15 -38.24
C HIS A 868 12.86 -47.45 -38.08
N LYS A 869 12.88 -48.07 -36.90
CA LYS A 869 12.17 -49.32 -36.63
C LYS A 869 10.67 -49.13 -36.33
N TYR A 870 10.32 -48.16 -35.48
CA TYR A 870 8.95 -47.99 -34.95
C TYR A 870 8.26 -46.72 -35.42
N GLY A 871 8.96 -45.83 -36.14
CA GLY A 871 8.48 -44.50 -36.46
C GLY A 871 8.49 -43.54 -35.26
N VAL A 872 7.91 -42.35 -35.47
CA VAL A 872 7.87 -41.27 -34.46
C VAL A 872 6.69 -41.33 -33.50
N GLY A 873 5.67 -42.14 -33.79
CA GLY A 873 4.48 -42.27 -32.95
C GLY A 873 3.53 -43.37 -33.43
N VAL A 874 2.76 -43.92 -32.49
CA VAL A 874 1.82 -45.03 -32.77
C VAL A 874 0.44 -44.51 -33.22
N GLY A 875 0.05 -43.30 -32.81
CA GLY A 875 -1.24 -42.70 -33.19
C GLY A 875 -2.48 -43.32 -32.53
N ALA A 876 -2.31 -44.24 -31.57
CA ALA A 876 -3.40 -44.94 -30.88
C ALA A 876 -3.26 -44.86 -29.35
N THR A 877 -4.35 -45.12 -28.63
CA THR A 877 -4.37 -45.16 -27.15
C THR A 877 -3.86 -46.51 -26.63
N ARG A 878 -3.53 -46.61 -25.34
CA ARG A 878 -2.98 -47.85 -24.75
C ARG A 878 -3.97 -49.02 -24.80
N GLN A 879 -5.27 -48.74 -24.74
CA GLN A 879 -6.35 -49.74 -24.73
C GLN A 879 -6.69 -50.29 -26.12
N GLU A 880 -6.23 -49.62 -27.18
CA GLU A 880 -6.38 -50.07 -28.56
C GLU A 880 -5.04 -50.62 -29.07
N CYS A 881 -4.52 -50.10 -30.18
CA CYS A 881 -3.27 -50.54 -30.79
C CYS A 881 -2.02 -49.78 -30.26
N GLY A 882 -2.16 -48.93 -29.26
CA GLY A 882 -1.08 -48.04 -28.78
C GLY A 882 -0.04 -48.69 -27.87
N THR A 883 -0.23 -49.95 -27.47
CA THR A 883 0.72 -50.69 -26.61
C THR A 883 1.61 -51.62 -27.45
N ILE A 884 2.87 -51.24 -27.64
CA ILE A 884 3.89 -52.05 -28.33
C ILE A 884 4.95 -52.60 -27.35
N ASP A 885 5.82 -53.47 -27.85
CA ASP A 885 6.85 -54.18 -27.08
C ASP A 885 7.81 -53.24 -26.33
N ILE A 886 8.29 -52.16 -26.97
CA ILE A 886 9.24 -51.23 -26.34
C ILE A 886 8.64 -50.48 -25.13
N GLN A 887 7.33 -50.20 -25.12
CA GLN A 887 6.68 -49.60 -23.93
C GLN A 887 6.63 -50.58 -22.76
N LYS A 888 6.32 -51.87 -23.02
CA LYS A 888 6.33 -52.91 -21.99
C LYS A 888 7.73 -53.10 -21.41
N GLU A 889 8.75 -53.01 -22.26
CA GLU A 889 10.14 -53.07 -21.82
C GLU A 889 10.50 -51.89 -20.91
N LEU A 890 10.10 -50.67 -21.26
CA LEU A 890 10.26 -49.51 -20.38
C LEU A 890 9.57 -49.71 -19.02
N GLU A 891 8.32 -50.17 -19.01
CA GLU A 891 7.55 -50.39 -17.79
C GLU A 891 8.20 -51.45 -16.88
N ARG A 892 8.70 -52.54 -17.47
CA ARG A 892 9.46 -53.58 -16.76
C ARG A 892 10.76 -53.02 -16.20
N ARG A 893 11.50 -52.28 -17.02
CA ARG A 893 12.78 -51.70 -16.65
C ARG A 893 12.66 -50.67 -15.53
N LEU A 894 11.62 -49.84 -15.59
CA LEU A 894 11.31 -48.84 -14.58
C LEU A 894 10.88 -49.47 -13.25
N ALA A 895 10.06 -50.52 -13.28
CA ALA A 895 9.69 -51.27 -12.08
C ALA A 895 10.94 -51.86 -11.39
N GLN A 896 11.87 -52.44 -12.17
CA GLN A 896 13.16 -52.91 -11.67
C GLN A 896 14.02 -51.77 -11.11
N PHE A 897 14.03 -50.59 -11.75
CA PHE A 897 14.77 -49.43 -11.28
C PHE A 897 14.26 -48.95 -9.91
N LEU A 898 12.95 -48.85 -9.74
CA LEU A 898 12.34 -48.38 -8.49
C LEU A 898 12.35 -49.46 -7.40
N GLY A 899 12.39 -50.74 -7.78
CA GLY A 899 12.28 -51.87 -6.84
C GLY A 899 10.84 -52.19 -6.45
N VAL A 900 9.91 -52.01 -7.39
CA VAL A 900 8.45 -52.25 -7.22
C VAL A 900 7.97 -53.33 -8.19
N GLU A 901 6.74 -53.79 -8.01
CA GLU A 901 6.20 -54.94 -8.77
C GLU A 901 5.84 -54.59 -10.22
N SER A 902 5.31 -53.39 -10.46
CA SER A 902 4.84 -52.98 -11.79
C SER A 902 4.86 -51.47 -11.94
N SER A 903 4.84 -50.99 -13.19
CA SER A 903 4.70 -49.58 -13.53
C SER A 903 3.89 -49.41 -14.82
N ILE A 904 3.30 -48.22 -14.98
CA ILE A 904 2.61 -47.78 -16.19
C ILE A 904 3.11 -46.40 -16.60
N VAL A 905 3.32 -46.18 -17.89
CA VAL A 905 3.80 -44.91 -18.45
C VAL A 905 2.72 -44.13 -19.22
N PHE A 906 2.81 -42.80 -19.17
CA PHE A 906 1.90 -41.85 -19.80
C PHE A 906 2.67 -40.81 -20.61
N GLY A 907 2.04 -40.27 -21.65
CA GLY A 907 2.66 -39.29 -22.56
C GLY A 907 2.98 -37.91 -21.95
N MET A 908 2.42 -37.56 -20.77
CA MET A 908 2.66 -36.27 -20.12
C MET A 908 2.74 -36.38 -18.59
N GLY A 909 3.74 -35.75 -17.98
CA GLY A 909 3.93 -35.73 -16.52
C GLY A 909 2.81 -35.01 -15.75
N PHE A 910 2.34 -33.85 -16.22
CA PHE A 910 1.20 -33.14 -15.59
C PHE A 910 -0.09 -33.96 -15.62
N ALA A 911 -0.40 -34.57 -16.78
CA ALA A 911 -1.56 -35.44 -16.94
C ALA A 911 -1.47 -36.65 -16.00
N THR A 912 -0.27 -37.23 -15.81
CA THR A 912 -0.04 -38.38 -14.93
C THR A 912 -0.65 -38.17 -13.54
N ASN A 913 -0.49 -37.00 -12.91
CA ASN A 913 -1.17 -36.69 -11.64
C ASN A 913 -2.67 -36.40 -11.85
N SER A 914 -2.97 -35.42 -12.72
CA SER A 914 -4.30 -34.82 -12.81
C SER A 914 -5.40 -35.75 -13.36
N THR A 915 -5.04 -36.82 -14.08
CA THR A 915 -5.99 -37.78 -14.66
C THR A 915 -6.04 -39.11 -13.90
N ASN A 916 -5.07 -39.42 -13.04
CA ASN A 916 -5.02 -40.71 -12.33
C ASN A 916 -5.39 -40.63 -10.85
N ILE A 917 -5.19 -39.48 -10.18
CA ILE A 917 -5.69 -39.30 -8.81
C ILE A 917 -7.23 -39.52 -8.73
N PRO A 918 -8.05 -39.04 -9.68
CA PRO A 918 -9.49 -39.33 -9.69
C PRO A 918 -9.84 -40.81 -9.87
N THR A 919 -8.93 -41.63 -10.41
CA THR A 919 -9.11 -43.09 -10.51
C THR A 919 -8.87 -43.78 -9.15
N LEU A 920 -8.09 -43.17 -8.27
CA LEU A 920 -7.62 -43.76 -7.01
C LEU A 920 -8.45 -43.33 -5.79
N ALA A 921 -8.92 -42.08 -5.82
CA ALA A 921 -9.73 -41.45 -4.79
C ALA A 921 -11.11 -41.11 -5.34
N GLU A 922 -12.12 -41.33 -4.51
CA GLU A 922 -13.53 -41.09 -4.83
C GLU A 922 -14.27 -40.45 -3.65
N LYS A 923 -15.53 -40.08 -3.85
CA LYS A 923 -16.41 -39.58 -2.78
C LYS A 923 -16.43 -40.56 -1.60
N GLY A 924 -16.19 -40.03 -0.40
CA GLY A 924 -16.03 -40.80 0.85
C GLY A 924 -14.59 -41.21 1.17
N SER A 925 -13.62 -40.80 0.35
CA SER A 925 -12.19 -40.84 0.66
C SER A 925 -11.71 -39.49 1.21
N LEU A 926 -10.60 -39.52 1.95
CA LEU A 926 -9.88 -38.33 2.42
C LEU A 926 -8.52 -38.26 1.76
N ILE A 927 -8.20 -37.10 1.18
CA ILE A 927 -6.87 -36.74 0.72
C ILE A 927 -6.27 -35.74 1.69
N ILE A 928 -5.07 -36.01 2.18
CA ILE A 928 -4.28 -35.09 3.00
C ILE A 928 -3.09 -34.62 2.15
N SER A 929 -3.16 -33.38 1.69
CA SER A 929 -2.22 -32.77 0.74
C SER A 929 -1.26 -31.83 1.45
N ASP A 930 0.03 -31.89 1.10
CA ASP A 930 0.99 -30.85 1.51
C ASP A 930 0.57 -29.50 0.91
N GLU A 931 0.79 -28.42 1.67
CA GLU A 931 0.49 -27.05 1.31
C GLU A 931 1.15 -26.58 0.00
N TYR A 932 2.33 -27.12 -0.33
CA TYR A 932 3.09 -26.74 -1.53
C TYR A 932 3.05 -27.77 -2.65
N ASN A 933 2.12 -28.72 -2.59
CA ASN A 933 1.93 -29.69 -3.67
C ASN A 933 1.69 -29.00 -5.03
N HIS A 934 2.29 -29.57 -6.06
CA HIS A 934 2.25 -29.09 -7.42
C HIS A 934 0.82 -28.97 -7.96
N ALA A 935 0.60 -28.00 -8.85
CA ALA A 935 -0.72 -27.73 -9.45
C ALA A 935 -1.37 -28.97 -10.10
N SER A 936 -0.58 -29.90 -10.63
CA SER A 936 -1.09 -31.15 -11.20
C SER A 936 -1.69 -32.09 -10.13
N LEU A 937 -1.07 -32.17 -8.95
CA LEU A 937 -1.60 -32.90 -7.80
C LEU A 937 -2.88 -32.23 -7.32
N ILE A 938 -2.85 -30.91 -7.10
CA ILE A 938 -4.03 -30.14 -6.66
C ILE A 938 -5.21 -30.34 -7.62
N LEU A 939 -4.98 -30.26 -8.93
CA LEU A 939 -6.03 -30.47 -9.92
C LEU A 939 -6.58 -31.91 -9.87
N GLY A 940 -5.72 -32.91 -9.75
CA GLY A 940 -6.12 -34.31 -9.60
C GLY A 940 -6.96 -34.54 -8.33
N CYS A 941 -6.53 -33.98 -7.20
CA CYS A 941 -7.26 -34.04 -5.93
C CYS A 941 -8.66 -33.42 -6.08
N ARG A 942 -8.76 -32.22 -6.66
CA ARG A 942 -10.04 -31.53 -6.87
C ARG A 942 -10.99 -32.28 -7.80
N LYS A 943 -10.46 -32.95 -8.83
CA LYS A 943 -11.25 -33.76 -9.77
C LYS A 943 -11.74 -35.09 -9.17
N SER A 944 -11.13 -35.58 -8.09
CA SER A 944 -11.48 -36.88 -7.48
C SER A 944 -12.84 -36.90 -6.75
N GLY A 945 -13.34 -35.74 -6.33
CA GLY A 945 -14.54 -35.66 -5.46
C GLY A 945 -14.32 -36.16 -4.03
N ALA A 946 -13.08 -36.49 -3.64
CA ALA A 946 -12.71 -36.79 -2.26
C ALA A 946 -12.70 -35.53 -1.38
N SER A 947 -12.85 -35.71 -0.06
CA SER A 947 -12.61 -34.63 0.89
C SER A 947 -11.11 -34.32 0.95
N ILE A 948 -10.75 -33.04 1.01
CA ILE A 948 -9.34 -32.60 0.96
C ILE A 948 -9.02 -31.83 2.23
N ALA A 949 -8.01 -32.29 2.96
CA ALA A 949 -7.38 -31.56 4.04
C ALA A 949 -5.95 -31.14 3.63
N VAL A 950 -5.56 -29.93 3.98
CA VAL A 950 -4.19 -29.43 3.76
C VAL A 950 -3.45 -29.43 5.10
N PHE A 951 -2.21 -29.91 5.10
CA PHE A 951 -1.30 -29.77 6.23
C PHE A 951 -0.14 -28.85 5.87
N LYS A 952 0.42 -28.17 6.88
CA LYS A 952 1.53 -27.23 6.73
C LYS A 952 2.73 -27.91 6.10
N HIS A 953 3.36 -27.20 5.18
CA HIS A 953 4.44 -27.75 4.36
C HIS A 953 5.56 -28.44 5.18
N ASN A 954 5.77 -29.73 4.94
CA ASN A 954 6.76 -30.59 5.60
C ASN A 954 6.66 -30.62 7.15
N ASP A 955 5.50 -30.30 7.73
CA ASP A 955 5.25 -30.34 9.18
C ASP A 955 4.55 -31.65 9.58
N MET A 956 5.33 -32.60 10.10
CA MET A 956 4.83 -33.92 10.49
C MET A 956 3.88 -33.86 11.71
N LYS A 957 3.96 -32.83 12.55
CA LYS A 957 3.07 -32.68 13.71
C LYS A 957 1.70 -32.22 13.26
N ASP A 958 1.65 -31.26 12.34
CA ASP A 958 0.39 -30.81 11.74
C ASP A 958 -0.26 -31.94 10.92
N LEU A 959 0.54 -32.69 10.14
CA LEU A 959 0.08 -33.89 9.43
C LEU A 959 -0.57 -34.91 10.38
N GLU A 960 0.12 -35.29 11.46
CA GLU A 960 -0.42 -36.24 12.45
C GLU A 960 -1.70 -35.70 13.12
N MET A 961 -1.74 -34.41 13.45
CA MET A 961 -2.93 -33.77 14.00
C MET A 961 -4.11 -33.85 13.03
N LYS A 962 -3.91 -33.53 11.74
CA LYS A 962 -4.96 -33.60 10.71
C LYS A 962 -5.46 -35.03 10.52
N ILE A 963 -4.56 -36.01 10.47
CA ILE A 963 -4.93 -37.44 10.38
C ILE A 963 -5.83 -37.81 11.57
N ARG A 964 -5.41 -37.51 12.80
CA ARG A 964 -6.18 -37.84 14.01
C ARG A 964 -7.55 -37.18 14.02
N GLN A 965 -7.61 -35.87 13.73
CA GLN A 965 -8.86 -35.12 13.71
C GLN A 965 -9.87 -35.74 12.74
N HIS A 966 -9.44 -36.06 11.52
CA HIS A 966 -10.35 -36.60 10.51
C HIS A 966 -10.72 -38.06 10.76
N ILE A 967 -9.84 -38.86 11.35
CA ILE A 967 -10.20 -40.22 11.79
C ILE A 967 -11.29 -40.16 12.87
N ILE A 968 -11.17 -39.24 13.83
CA ILE A 968 -12.13 -39.08 14.92
C ILE A 968 -13.47 -38.54 14.39
N SER A 969 -13.44 -37.53 13.51
CA SER A 969 -14.67 -36.91 13.01
C SER A 969 -15.41 -37.75 11.97
N GLY A 970 -14.71 -38.67 11.29
CA GLY A 970 -15.22 -39.38 10.12
C GLY A 970 -15.51 -38.44 8.94
N GLN A 971 -16.25 -38.97 7.96
CA GLN A 971 -16.73 -38.27 6.78
C GLN A 971 -17.62 -37.08 7.16
N GLU A 972 -17.46 -35.95 6.46
CA GLU A 972 -18.30 -34.77 6.65
C GLU A 972 -19.79 -35.13 6.50
N ARG A 973 -20.62 -34.57 7.38
CA ARG A 973 -22.08 -34.78 7.49
C ARG A 973 -22.54 -36.17 7.95
N THR A 974 -21.85 -37.23 7.54
CA THR A 974 -22.29 -38.61 7.84
C THR A 974 -21.59 -39.23 9.03
N HIS A 975 -20.43 -38.69 9.45
CA HIS A 975 -19.55 -39.21 10.49
C HIS A 975 -19.13 -40.68 10.30
N ARG A 976 -19.32 -41.24 9.09
CA ARG A 976 -18.91 -42.60 8.75
C ARG A 976 -17.38 -42.68 8.62
N PRO A 977 -16.75 -43.83 8.88
CA PRO A 977 -15.34 -44.02 8.61
C PRO A 977 -14.98 -43.72 7.14
N TRP A 978 -13.79 -43.17 6.90
CA TRP A 978 -13.28 -42.92 5.55
C TRP A 978 -13.03 -44.23 4.82
N LYS A 979 -13.38 -44.31 3.53
CA LYS A 979 -13.06 -45.48 2.69
C LYS A 979 -11.54 -45.66 2.51
N LYS A 980 -10.85 -44.54 2.27
CA LYS A 980 -9.39 -44.45 2.10
C LYS A 980 -8.91 -43.13 2.67
N ILE A 981 -7.72 -43.13 3.27
CA ILE A 981 -7.00 -41.91 3.66
C ILE A 981 -5.67 -41.92 2.90
N ILE A 982 -5.45 -40.94 2.03
CA ILE A 982 -4.28 -40.86 1.15
C ILE A 982 -3.48 -39.61 1.49
N ILE A 983 -2.22 -39.78 1.85
CA ILE A 983 -1.25 -38.70 2.04
C ILE A 983 -0.55 -38.47 0.70
N ILE A 984 -0.60 -37.24 0.19
CA ILE A 984 -0.01 -36.87 -1.10
C ILE A 984 1.09 -35.84 -0.87
N VAL A 985 2.31 -36.17 -1.29
CA VAL A 985 3.52 -35.35 -1.07
C VAL A 985 4.49 -35.42 -2.26
N GLU A 986 5.34 -34.41 -2.40
CA GLU A 986 6.48 -34.41 -3.31
C GLU A 986 7.78 -34.84 -2.61
N GLY A 987 8.67 -35.52 -3.33
CA GLY A 987 10.01 -35.87 -2.85
C GLY A 987 10.90 -34.64 -2.68
N ILE A 988 11.04 -33.85 -3.75
CA ILE A 988 11.63 -32.51 -3.75
C ILE A 988 10.60 -31.51 -4.27
N TYR A 989 10.34 -30.47 -3.46
CA TYR A 989 9.41 -29.41 -3.85
C TYR A 989 10.06 -28.43 -4.84
N SER A 990 9.38 -28.25 -5.97
CA SER A 990 9.94 -27.58 -7.16
C SER A 990 10.33 -26.11 -7.00
N MET A 991 9.76 -25.37 -6.05
CA MET A 991 10.04 -23.93 -5.84
C MET A 991 10.97 -23.67 -4.66
N GLU A 992 10.87 -24.48 -3.60
CA GLU A 992 11.62 -24.32 -2.35
C GLU A 992 12.93 -25.12 -2.37
N GLY A 993 12.99 -26.20 -3.14
CA GLY A 993 14.08 -27.17 -3.05
C GLY A 993 14.10 -27.93 -1.72
N THR A 994 12.98 -27.97 -1.00
CA THR A 994 12.83 -28.74 0.24
C THR A 994 12.67 -30.22 -0.08
N ILE A 995 13.30 -31.08 0.73
CA ILE A 995 13.17 -32.53 0.69
C ILE A 995 12.18 -32.94 1.79
N ILE A 996 11.17 -33.73 1.44
CA ILE A 996 10.16 -34.22 2.40
C ILE A 996 10.78 -35.15 3.45
N ASN A 997 10.31 -35.08 4.70
CA ASN A 997 10.71 -36.04 5.74
C ASN A 997 10.00 -37.40 5.55
N LEU A 998 10.40 -38.15 4.53
CA LEU A 998 9.79 -39.43 4.16
C LEU A 998 9.77 -40.47 5.29
N PRO A 999 10.83 -40.64 6.12
CA PRO A 999 10.80 -41.60 7.23
C PRO A 999 9.64 -41.40 8.22
N GLU A 1000 9.34 -40.16 8.59
CA GLU A 1000 8.22 -39.88 9.50
C GLU A 1000 6.86 -40.06 8.82
N ILE A 1001 6.74 -39.78 7.51
CA ILE A 1001 5.52 -40.10 6.75
C ILE A 1001 5.27 -41.61 6.73
N VAL A 1002 6.29 -42.42 6.47
CA VAL A 1002 6.17 -43.89 6.47
C VAL A 1002 5.76 -44.41 7.85
N LYS A 1003 6.30 -43.81 8.92
CA LYS A 1003 5.90 -44.13 10.29
C LYS A 1003 4.43 -43.78 10.57
N LEU A 1004 3.97 -42.60 10.17
CA LEU A 1004 2.57 -42.18 10.31
C LEU A 1004 1.63 -43.05 9.47
N LYS A 1005 2.03 -43.39 8.25
CA LYS A 1005 1.33 -44.34 7.37
C LYS A 1005 1.08 -45.66 8.10
N ARG A 1006 2.13 -46.26 8.68
CA ARG A 1006 2.01 -47.54 9.42
C ARG A 1006 1.14 -47.40 10.66
N LYS A 1007 1.29 -46.31 11.42
CA LYS A 1007 0.52 -46.03 12.65
C LYS A 1007 -0.97 -45.88 12.39
N TYR A 1008 -1.36 -45.17 11.34
CA TYR A 1008 -2.76 -44.82 11.05
C TYR A 1008 -3.38 -45.57 9.87
N ARG A 1009 -2.64 -46.52 9.27
CA ARG A 1009 -3.06 -47.33 8.11
C ARG A 1009 -3.51 -46.47 6.92
N CYS A 1010 -2.80 -45.35 6.69
CA CYS A 1010 -3.02 -44.50 5.52
C CYS A 1010 -2.29 -45.06 4.29
N TYR A 1011 -2.59 -44.50 3.12
CA TYR A 1011 -1.82 -44.69 1.88
C TYR A 1011 -0.91 -43.49 1.62
N VAL A 1012 0.18 -43.70 0.91
CA VAL A 1012 1.12 -42.65 0.49
C VAL A 1012 1.23 -42.63 -1.04
N TYR A 1013 0.96 -41.46 -1.61
CA TYR A 1013 1.25 -41.10 -3.00
C TYR A 1013 2.45 -40.16 -3.01
N LEU A 1014 3.58 -40.62 -3.54
CA LEU A 1014 4.84 -39.89 -3.55
C LEU A 1014 5.18 -39.47 -4.97
N ASP A 1015 5.20 -38.15 -5.21
CA ASP A 1015 5.66 -37.55 -6.46
C ASP A 1015 7.18 -37.33 -6.40
N GLU A 1016 7.94 -38.19 -7.09
CA GLU A 1016 9.40 -38.15 -7.19
C GLU A 1016 9.89 -37.29 -8.36
N ALA A 1017 9.06 -36.45 -8.99
CA ALA A 1017 9.41 -35.80 -10.25
C ALA A 1017 10.73 -35.00 -10.21
N HIS A 1018 11.05 -34.32 -9.11
CA HIS A 1018 12.30 -33.56 -8.93
C HIS A 1018 13.43 -34.33 -8.26
N SER A 1019 13.15 -35.51 -7.71
CA SER A 1019 14.11 -36.28 -6.90
C SER A 1019 14.61 -37.51 -7.63
N ILE A 1020 13.80 -38.17 -8.46
CA ILE A 1020 14.26 -39.29 -9.30
C ILE A 1020 15.40 -38.85 -10.22
N GLY A 1021 16.48 -39.60 -10.22
CA GLY A 1021 17.77 -39.29 -10.86
C GLY A 1021 18.58 -38.19 -10.17
N ALA A 1022 17.94 -37.31 -9.38
CA ALA A 1022 18.59 -36.13 -8.79
C ALA A 1022 19.23 -36.39 -7.42
N ILE A 1023 18.62 -37.25 -6.60
CA ILE A 1023 19.11 -37.59 -5.26
C ILE A 1023 19.05 -39.10 -4.99
N GLY A 1024 19.73 -39.53 -3.92
CA GLY A 1024 19.92 -40.93 -3.60
C GLY A 1024 21.20 -41.49 -4.24
N ARG A 1025 21.84 -42.45 -3.57
CA ARG A 1025 23.13 -43.01 -4.03
C ARG A 1025 23.00 -43.71 -5.38
N ARG A 1026 21.83 -44.28 -5.67
CA ARG A 1026 21.47 -45.01 -6.90
C ARG A 1026 20.54 -44.18 -7.80
N GLY A 1027 20.33 -42.91 -7.49
CA GLY A 1027 19.47 -42.00 -8.26
C GLY A 1027 17.98 -42.37 -8.24
N ARG A 1028 17.48 -43.13 -7.26
CA ARG A 1028 16.07 -43.57 -7.23
C ARG A 1028 15.13 -42.57 -6.55
N GLY A 1029 15.63 -41.41 -6.12
CA GLY A 1029 14.82 -40.38 -5.48
C GLY A 1029 14.90 -40.37 -3.96
N VAL A 1030 13.91 -39.77 -3.32
CA VAL A 1030 13.95 -39.45 -1.88
C VAL A 1030 13.93 -40.70 -1.00
N SER A 1031 13.30 -41.79 -1.45
CA SER A 1031 13.36 -43.07 -0.73
C SER A 1031 14.77 -43.62 -0.65
N ASP A 1032 15.55 -43.54 -1.74
CA ASP A 1032 16.94 -44.00 -1.75
C ASP A 1032 17.88 -43.05 -1.02
N TYR A 1033 17.55 -41.75 -0.99
CA TYR A 1033 18.24 -40.76 -0.17
C TYR A 1033 18.15 -41.07 1.33
N PHE A 1034 16.98 -41.46 1.84
CA PHE A 1034 16.79 -41.84 3.24
C PHE A 1034 17.01 -43.34 3.54
N GLY A 1035 17.19 -44.17 2.52
CA GLY A 1035 17.29 -45.63 2.68
C GLY A 1035 15.96 -46.29 3.11
N CYS A 1036 14.81 -45.70 2.75
CA CYS A 1036 13.49 -46.29 2.96
C CYS A 1036 13.26 -47.45 1.99
N ASP A 1037 12.56 -48.49 2.44
CA ASP A 1037 12.15 -49.61 1.58
C ASP A 1037 11.14 -49.10 0.54
N PRO A 1038 11.38 -49.28 -0.77
CA PRO A 1038 10.44 -48.82 -1.79
C PRO A 1038 9.02 -49.38 -1.64
N LYS A 1039 8.87 -50.54 -0.99
CA LYS A 1039 7.57 -51.18 -0.72
C LYS A 1039 6.74 -50.47 0.35
N ASP A 1040 7.34 -49.58 1.14
CA ASP A 1040 6.62 -48.75 2.10
C ASP A 1040 5.82 -47.62 1.43
N ILE A 1041 6.04 -47.36 0.14
CA ILE A 1041 5.30 -46.37 -0.65
C ILE A 1041 4.26 -47.11 -1.50
N ASP A 1042 2.99 -46.68 -1.43
CA ASP A 1042 1.91 -47.39 -2.13
C ASP A 1042 1.86 -47.05 -3.61
N LEU A 1043 2.10 -45.77 -3.92
CA LEU A 1043 2.07 -45.23 -5.27
C LEU A 1043 3.23 -44.28 -5.48
N TRP A 1044 4.06 -44.66 -6.44
CA TRP A 1044 5.14 -43.85 -6.96
C TRP A 1044 4.65 -43.09 -8.16
N MET A 1045 4.91 -41.80 -8.20
CA MET A 1045 4.75 -41.00 -9.40
C MET A 1045 6.07 -40.32 -9.75
N GLY A 1046 6.34 -40.15 -11.03
CA GLY A 1046 7.46 -39.34 -11.48
C GLY A 1046 7.30 -38.87 -12.91
N THR A 1047 8.25 -38.04 -13.36
CA THR A 1047 8.29 -37.49 -14.72
C THR A 1047 9.61 -37.84 -15.41
N PHE A 1048 9.55 -38.02 -16.72
CA PHE A 1048 10.74 -38.19 -17.57
C PHE A 1048 11.25 -36.86 -18.15
N THR A 1049 10.53 -35.76 -17.93
CA THR A 1049 10.86 -34.43 -18.48
C THR A 1049 12.02 -33.71 -17.79
N LYS A 1050 12.70 -34.35 -16.83
CA LYS A 1050 13.70 -33.71 -15.95
C LYS A 1050 15.03 -34.46 -16.03
N SER A 1051 15.38 -35.24 -15.00
CA SER A 1051 16.63 -36.00 -14.93
C SER A 1051 16.87 -36.91 -16.14
N PHE A 1052 15.80 -37.39 -16.78
CA PHE A 1052 15.88 -38.28 -17.95
C PHE A 1052 16.04 -37.55 -19.28
N GLY A 1053 15.87 -36.22 -19.34
CA GLY A 1053 15.99 -35.46 -20.58
C GLY A 1053 15.00 -35.88 -21.68
N ALA A 1054 13.84 -36.43 -21.32
CA ALA A 1054 12.86 -37.01 -22.24
C ALA A 1054 11.46 -36.37 -22.05
N ALA A 1055 10.37 -37.11 -22.28
CA ALA A 1055 9.01 -36.66 -22.01
C ALA A 1055 8.13 -37.76 -21.42
N GLY A 1056 7.00 -37.37 -20.83
CA GLY A 1056 6.06 -38.30 -20.20
C GLY A 1056 6.22 -38.42 -18.69
N GLY A 1057 5.42 -39.30 -18.10
CA GLY A 1057 5.45 -39.62 -16.67
C GLY A 1057 5.04 -41.06 -16.41
N TYR A 1058 5.08 -41.48 -15.15
CA TYR A 1058 4.74 -42.85 -14.78
C TYR A 1058 4.03 -42.93 -13.44
N ILE A 1059 3.31 -44.04 -13.23
CA ILE A 1059 2.89 -44.50 -11.91
C ILE A 1059 3.44 -45.89 -11.69
N ALA A 1060 3.98 -46.17 -10.51
CA ALA A 1060 4.53 -47.48 -10.16
C ALA A 1060 4.13 -47.91 -8.74
N GLY A 1061 4.12 -49.21 -8.48
CA GLY A 1061 3.68 -49.75 -7.18
C GLY A 1061 3.34 -51.23 -7.27
N ARG A 1062 2.33 -51.65 -6.51
CA ARG A 1062 1.82 -53.03 -6.55
C ARG A 1062 1.15 -53.33 -7.88
N LYS A 1063 1.37 -54.53 -8.41
CA LYS A 1063 0.85 -54.95 -9.71
C LYS A 1063 -0.66 -54.78 -9.81
N GLN A 1064 -1.41 -55.20 -8.79
CA GLN A 1064 -2.86 -55.08 -8.74
C GLN A 1064 -3.35 -53.63 -8.90
N THR A 1065 -2.65 -52.67 -8.28
CA THR A 1065 -3.00 -51.25 -8.39
C THR A 1065 -2.68 -50.69 -9.76
N ILE A 1066 -1.54 -51.08 -10.35
CA ILE A 1066 -1.14 -50.63 -11.69
C ILE A 1066 -2.06 -51.21 -12.76
N ASP A 1067 -2.42 -52.49 -12.67
CA ASP A 1067 -3.39 -53.11 -13.58
C ASP A 1067 -4.76 -52.41 -13.49
N TYR A 1068 -5.18 -52.02 -12.28
CA TYR A 1068 -6.40 -51.23 -12.09
C TYR A 1068 -6.32 -49.85 -12.77
N ILE A 1069 -5.21 -49.13 -12.60
CA ILE A 1069 -4.98 -47.83 -13.26
C ILE A 1069 -4.95 -48.00 -14.79
N ALA A 1070 -4.32 -49.05 -15.30
CA ALA A 1070 -4.23 -49.31 -16.74
C ALA A 1070 -5.61 -49.38 -17.40
N ILE A 1071 -6.59 -50.01 -16.72
CA ILE A 1071 -7.95 -50.20 -17.20
C ILE A 1071 -8.83 -48.94 -17.02
N HIS A 1072 -8.68 -48.22 -15.89
CA HIS A 1072 -9.62 -47.17 -15.50
C HIS A 1072 -9.08 -45.74 -15.67
N SER A 1073 -7.81 -45.57 -16.04
CA SER A 1073 -7.21 -44.26 -16.25
C SER A 1073 -7.76 -43.60 -17.51
N GLN A 1074 -8.21 -42.35 -17.39
CA GLN A 1074 -8.57 -41.54 -18.55
C GLN A 1074 -7.37 -41.29 -19.47
N ALA A 1075 -6.16 -41.17 -18.93
CA ALA A 1075 -4.96 -41.00 -19.74
C ALA A 1075 -4.56 -42.29 -20.47
N ALA A 1076 -4.76 -43.47 -19.87
CA ALA A 1076 -4.52 -44.73 -20.59
C ALA A 1076 -5.57 -44.99 -21.69
N THR A 1077 -6.83 -44.62 -21.42
CA THR A 1077 -7.97 -44.91 -22.29
C THR A 1077 -8.06 -43.95 -23.48
N TYR A 1078 -7.87 -42.65 -23.26
CA TYR A 1078 -8.21 -41.61 -24.25
C TYR A 1078 -7.01 -40.84 -24.80
N ALA A 1079 -5.83 -40.91 -24.17
CA ALA A 1079 -4.64 -40.22 -24.67
C ALA A 1079 -3.77 -41.15 -25.53
N THR A 1080 -3.12 -40.56 -26.52
CA THR A 1080 -2.14 -41.26 -27.37
C THR A 1080 -0.99 -41.79 -26.52
N SER A 1081 -0.51 -43.00 -26.85
CA SER A 1081 0.63 -43.60 -26.16
C SER A 1081 1.93 -42.80 -26.37
N ILE A 1082 2.87 -42.99 -25.44
CA ILE A 1082 4.19 -42.35 -25.50
C ILE A 1082 4.97 -42.82 -26.74
N ALA A 1083 5.63 -41.87 -27.42
CA ALA A 1083 6.37 -42.12 -28.65
C ALA A 1083 7.55 -43.10 -28.45
N PRO A 1084 7.78 -44.06 -29.38
CA PRO A 1084 8.84 -45.07 -29.26
C PRO A 1084 10.25 -44.49 -29.06
N CYS A 1085 10.59 -43.41 -29.75
CA CYS A 1085 11.88 -42.74 -29.61
C CYS A 1085 12.11 -42.17 -28.20
N ILE A 1086 11.05 -41.63 -27.58
CA ILE A 1086 11.09 -41.12 -26.21
C ILE A 1086 11.24 -42.28 -25.22
N VAL A 1087 10.53 -43.38 -25.46
CA VAL A 1087 10.64 -44.62 -24.66
C VAL A 1087 12.06 -45.14 -24.67
N GLN A 1088 12.70 -45.19 -25.85
CA GLN A 1088 14.09 -45.62 -25.96
C GLN A 1088 15.05 -44.70 -25.20
N GLN A 1089 14.91 -43.38 -25.31
CA GLN A 1089 15.73 -42.44 -24.54
C GLN A 1089 15.64 -42.73 -23.04
N ILE A 1090 14.42 -42.98 -22.53
CA ILE A 1090 14.22 -43.28 -21.11
C ILE A 1090 14.86 -44.61 -20.73
N ILE A 1091 14.71 -45.66 -21.54
CA ILE A 1091 15.35 -46.97 -21.30
C ILE A 1091 16.86 -46.81 -21.23
N SER A 1092 17.47 -46.11 -22.20
CA SER A 1092 18.92 -45.88 -22.25
C SER A 1092 19.39 -45.15 -21.00
N VAL A 1093 18.74 -44.06 -20.60
CA VAL A 1093 19.11 -43.31 -19.39
C VAL A 1093 18.95 -44.17 -18.13
N ILE A 1094 17.84 -44.89 -17.99
CA ILE A 1094 17.63 -45.78 -16.85
C ILE A 1094 18.74 -46.86 -16.81
N ASN A 1095 19.18 -47.37 -17.96
CA ASN A 1095 20.25 -48.36 -18.06
C ASN A 1095 21.61 -47.78 -17.61
N VAL A 1096 21.96 -46.59 -18.09
CA VAL A 1096 23.17 -45.85 -17.67
C VAL A 1096 23.15 -45.58 -16.16
N ILE A 1097 22.01 -45.17 -15.60
CA ILE A 1097 21.88 -44.90 -14.15
C ILE A 1097 22.12 -46.17 -13.32
N MET A 1098 21.72 -47.36 -13.81
CA MET A 1098 22.00 -48.61 -13.10
C MET A 1098 23.32 -49.27 -13.45
N GLY A 1099 24.09 -48.74 -14.40
CA GLY A 1099 25.32 -49.35 -14.89
C GLY A 1099 25.11 -50.69 -15.62
N VAL A 1100 23.89 -50.95 -16.12
CA VAL A 1100 23.60 -52.18 -16.90
C VAL A 1100 24.03 -52.07 -18.36
N ASP A 1101 24.38 -50.86 -18.80
CA ASP A 1101 25.11 -50.58 -20.04
C ASP A 1101 26.60 -50.93 -19.94
N GLY A 1102 27.09 -51.33 -18.76
CA GLY A 1102 28.49 -51.69 -18.51
C GLY A 1102 29.38 -50.50 -18.16
N THR A 1103 28.82 -49.29 -18.01
CA THR A 1103 29.58 -48.08 -17.64
C THR A 1103 29.29 -47.63 -16.21
N ASP A 1104 30.11 -46.73 -15.68
CA ASP A 1104 29.91 -46.05 -14.40
C ASP A 1104 29.43 -44.59 -14.59
N ASP A 1105 29.01 -44.21 -15.80
CA ASP A 1105 28.67 -42.82 -16.15
C ASP A 1105 27.49 -42.30 -15.32
N GLY A 1106 26.45 -43.12 -15.13
CA GLY A 1106 25.30 -42.76 -14.31
C GLY A 1106 25.69 -42.42 -12.86
N GLN A 1107 26.56 -43.23 -12.25
CA GLN A 1107 27.05 -43.01 -10.89
C GLN A 1107 27.89 -41.73 -10.80
N LYS A 1108 28.80 -41.51 -11.76
CA LYS A 1108 29.61 -40.28 -11.86
C LYS A 1108 28.75 -39.03 -11.99
N ARG A 1109 27.67 -39.08 -12.79
CA ARG A 1109 26.73 -37.96 -12.97
C ARG A 1109 25.98 -37.63 -11.68
N ILE A 1110 25.50 -38.65 -10.95
CA ILE A 1110 24.83 -38.48 -9.65
C ILE A 1110 25.77 -37.83 -8.62
N GLU A 1111 27.00 -38.33 -8.51
CA GLU A 1111 28.00 -37.79 -7.58
C GLU A 1111 28.38 -36.35 -7.93
N ARG A 1112 28.57 -36.06 -9.22
CA ARG A 1112 28.88 -34.72 -9.71
C ARG A 1112 27.72 -33.74 -9.45
N LEU A 1113 26.47 -34.15 -9.67
CA LEU A 1113 25.29 -33.34 -9.35
C LEU A 1113 25.23 -32.99 -7.86
N SER A 1114 25.40 -33.99 -7.00
CA SER A 1114 25.42 -33.81 -5.54
C SER A 1114 26.50 -32.82 -5.11
N ARG A 1115 27.72 -32.98 -5.63
CA ARG A 1115 28.84 -32.07 -5.39
C ARG A 1115 28.53 -30.65 -5.88
N ASN A 1116 28.07 -30.51 -7.12
CA ASN A 1116 27.75 -29.22 -7.73
C ASN A 1116 26.67 -28.47 -6.95
N ALA A 1117 25.59 -29.15 -6.54
CA ALA A 1117 24.48 -28.55 -5.80
C ALA A 1117 24.92 -28.04 -4.42
N ARG A 1118 25.69 -28.83 -3.67
CA ARG A 1118 26.24 -28.46 -2.36
C ARG A 1118 27.22 -27.29 -2.47
N TYR A 1119 28.12 -27.34 -3.45
CA TYR A 1119 29.10 -26.28 -3.70
C TYR A 1119 28.41 -24.95 -4.00
N PHE A 1120 27.54 -24.94 -5.02
CA PHE A 1120 26.87 -23.73 -5.49
C PHE A 1120 26.03 -23.09 -4.38
N ARG A 1121 25.22 -23.90 -3.67
CA ARG A 1121 24.40 -23.42 -2.55
C ARG A 1121 25.25 -22.84 -1.41
N SER A 1122 26.33 -23.53 -1.03
CA SER A 1122 27.16 -23.08 0.08
C SER A 1122 27.84 -21.75 -0.24
N ARG A 1123 28.31 -21.56 -1.48
CA ARG A 1123 28.91 -20.31 -1.94
C ARG A 1123 27.91 -19.15 -1.95
N LEU A 1124 26.67 -19.38 -2.41
CA LEU A 1124 25.62 -18.36 -2.33
C LEU A 1124 25.29 -17.96 -0.89
N LYS A 1125 25.22 -18.92 0.04
CA LYS A 1125 25.04 -18.61 1.47
C LYS A 1125 26.21 -17.78 2.01
N GLN A 1126 27.46 -18.14 1.66
CA GLN A 1126 28.66 -17.39 2.04
C GLN A 1126 28.65 -15.93 1.54
N MET A 1127 28.10 -15.69 0.35
CA MET A 1127 27.96 -14.34 -0.24
C MET A 1127 26.91 -13.47 0.48
N GLY A 1128 26.05 -14.05 1.33
CA GLY A 1128 25.01 -13.34 2.08
C GLY A 1128 23.62 -13.41 1.45
N PHE A 1129 23.38 -14.34 0.52
CA PHE A 1129 22.04 -14.60 -0.02
C PHE A 1129 21.22 -15.47 0.93
N VAL A 1130 19.91 -15.18 1.02
CA VAL A 1130 18.95 -16.09 1.66
C VAL A 1130 18.59 -17.18 0.67
N VAL A 1131 19.09 -18.39 0.91
CA VAL A 1131 18.90 -19.56 0.03
C VAL A 1131 17.98 -20.58 0.71
N TYR A 1132 16.86 -20.89 0.06
CA TYR A 1132 15.87 -21.85 0.57
C TYR A 1132 16.22 -23.30 0.20
N GLY A 1133 15.58 -24.24 0.90
CA GLY A 1133 15.67 -25.68 0.62
C GLY A 1133 16.78 -26.41 1.36
N ASN A 1134 16.88 -27.71 1.09
CA ASN A 1134 17.88 -28.60 1.69
C ASN A 1134 19.19 -28.56 0.92
N ASP A 1135 20.32 -28.77 1.61
CA ASP A 1135 21.65 -28.63 1.00
C ASP A 1135 21.94 -29.60 -0.15
N ASP A 1136 21.27 -30.76 -0.15
CA ASP A 1136 21.42 -31.80 -1.16
C ASP A 1136 20.49 -31.62 -2.38
N SER A 1137 19.58 -30.64 -2.35
CA SER A 1137 18.63 -30.43 -3.44
C SER A 1137 19.30 -29.73 -4.64
N PRO A 1138 19.13 -30.20 -5.89
CA PRO A 1138 19.66 -29.51 -7.07
C PRO A 1138 18.86 -28.25 -7.44
N VAL A 1139 17.73 -28.00 -6.78
CA VAL A 1139 16.95 -26.77 -6.88
C VAL A 1139 17.44 -25.78 -5.83
N VAL A 1140 18.12 -24.72 -6.25
CA VAL A 1140 18.76 -23.72 -5.38
C VAL A 1140 18.07 -22.36 -5.56
N PRO A 1141 16.99 -22.06 -4.82
CA PRO A 1141 16.29 -20.78 -4.90
C PRO A 1141 16.92 -19.69 -4.03
N ILE A 1142 17.14 -18.51 -4.61
CA ILE A 1142 17.53 -17.28 -3.90
C ILE A 1142 16.32 -16.38 -3.72
N MET A 1143 16.06 -15.96 -2.48
CA MET A 1143 14.94 -15.07 -2.16
C MET A 1143 15.22 -13.63 -2.61
N ILE A 1144 14.34 -13.08 -3.47
CA ILE A 1144 14.44 -11.71 -3.99
C ILE A 1144 13.30 -10.82 -3.46
N CYS A 1145 12.16 -11.42 -3.18
CA CYS A 1145 10.89 -10.84 -2.71
C CYS A 1145 10.18 -9.94 -3.73
N PHE A 1146 10.87 -8.96 -4.32
CA PHE A 1146 10.27 -7.94 -5.19
C PHE A 1146 10.24 -8.37 -6.67
N CYS A 1147 9.06 -8.28 -7.31
CA CYS A 1147 8.90 -8.62 -8.74
C CYS A 1147 9.82 -7.78 -9.66
N SER A 1148 10.00 -6.49 -9.36
CA SER A 1148 10.90 -5.60 -10.11
C SER A 1148 12.36 -6.05 -10.02
N LYS A 1149 12.83 -6.38 -8.82
CA LYS A 1149 14.20 -6.89 -8.60
C LYS A 1149 14.41 -8.25 -9.27
N ILE A 1150 13.42 -9.13 -9.29
CA ILE A 1150 13.51 -10.42 -10.02
C ILE A 1150 13.77 -10.16 -11.50
N SER A 1151 13.00 -9.26 -12.11
CA SER A 1151 13.19 -8.91 -13.52
C SER A 1151 14.57 -8.30 -13.78
N ALA A 1152 15.05 -7.43 -12.89
CA ALA A 1152 16.40 -6.88 -12.98
C ALA A 1152 17.47 -7.97 -12.92
N VAL A 1153 17.41 -8.87 -11.93
CA VAL A 1153 18.36 -9.99 -11.78
C VAL A 1153 18.36 -10.88 -13.03
N VAL A 1154 17.18 -11.28 -13.53
CA VAL A 1154 17.08 -12.15 -14.72
C VAL A 1154 17.65 -11.47 -15.97
N ARG A 1155 17.37 -10.17 -16.16
CA ARG A 1155 17.89 -9.41 -17.30
C ARG A 1155 19.41 -9.23 -17.23
N THR A 1156 19.94 -8.80 -16.09
CA THR A 1156 21.37 -8.55 -15.91
C THR A 1156 22.16 -9.85 -15.96
N ALA A 1157 21.68 -10.92 -15.29
CA ALA A 1157 22.33 -12.24 -15.37
C ALA A 1157 22.42 -12.74 -16.81
N PHE A 1158 21.35 -12.55 -17.60
CA PHE A 1158 21.34 -12.92 -19.01
C PHE A 1158 22.33 -12.10 -19.85
N GLN A 1159 22.44 -10.79 -19.62
CA GLN A 1159 23.44 -9.94 -20.26
C GLN A 1159 24.88 -10.39 -19.95
N CYS A 1160 25.11 -10.94 -18.76
CA CYS A 1160 26.37 -11.55 -18.36
C CYS A 1160 26.55 -13.00 -18.86
N GLY A 1161 25.63 -13.51 -19.68
CA GLY A 1161 25.65 -14.85 -20.26
C GLY A 1161 25.21 -15.97 -19.31
N ILE A 1162 24.33 -15.68 -18.35
CA ILE A 1162 23.74 -16.67 -17.41
C ILE A 1162 22.20 -16.70 -17.57
N GLY A 1163 21.67 -17.83 -18.03
CA GLY A 1163 20.23 -18.06 -18.14
C GLY A 1163 19.64 -18.52 -16.80
N THR A 1164 18.74 -17.72 -16.23
CA THR A 1164 18.10 -18.01 -14.92
C THR A 1164 16.57 -17.96 -15.03
N VAL A 1165 15.88 -18.52 -14.02
CA VAL A 1165 14.41 -18.51 -13.96
C VAL A 1165 13.96 -17.65 -12.79
N GLY A 1166 13.30 -16.52 -13.09
CA GLY A 1166 12.55 -15.74 -12.11
C GLY A 1166 11.18 -16.35 -11.85
N ALA A 1167 10.83 -16.57 -10.58
CA ALA A 1167 9.53 -17.08 -10.14
C ALA A 1167 8.88 -16.10 -9.16
N ALA A 1168 7.66 -15.68 -9.50
CA ALA A 1168 6.84 -14.76 -8.71
C ALA A 1168 5.36 -15.16 -8.83
N PHE A 1169 4.48 -14.40 -8.18
CA PHE A 1169 3.02 -14.60 -8.28
C PHE A 1169 2.55 -14.70 -9.74
N PRO A 1170 1.69 -15.68 -10.09
CA PRO A 1170 0.99 -16.62 -9.19
C PRO A 1170 1.74 -17.92 -8.86
N ALA A 1171 2.96 -18.14 -9.38
CA ALA A 1171 3.71 -19.36 -9.12
C ALA A 1171 4.21 -19.48 -7.67
N THR A 1172 4.42 -18.34 -7.00
CA THR A 1172 4.75 -18.26 -5.58
C THR A 1172 3.92 -17.15 -4.91
N PRO A 1173 3.72 -17.18 -3.58
CA PRO A 1173 3.14 -16.05 -2.85
C PRO A 1173 3.88 -14.73 -3.12
N LEU A 1174 3.16 -13.60 -3.08
CA LEU A 1174 3.65 -12.26 -3.46
C LEU A 1174 4.99 -11.88 -2.82
N THR A 1175 5.16 -12.15 -1.51
CA THR A 1175 6.37 -11.80 -0.75
C THR A 1175 7.54 -12.75 -0.97
N THR A 1176 7.29 -13.92 -1.56
CA THR A 1176 8.27 -15.00 -1.68
C THR A 1176 8.78 -15.16 -3.11
N GLY A 1177 8.76 -14.07 -3.88
CA GLY A 1177 9.38 -14.01 -5.20
C GLY A 1177 10.88 -14.36 -5.13
N ARG A 1178 11.39 -15.11 -6.10
CA ARG A 1178 12.72 -15.71 -6.05
C ARG A 1178 13.32 -15.91 -7.44
N VAL A 1179 14.62 -16.08 -7.51
CA VAL A 1179 15.31 -16.61 -8.69
C VAL A 1179 15.74 -18.04 -8.37
N ARG A 1180 15.31 -18.98 -9.21
CA ARG A 1180 15.54 -20.40 -9.00
C ARG A 1180 16.65 -20.88 -9.92
N PHE A 1181 17.73 -21.34 -9.32
CA PHE A 1181 18.82 -22.02 -10.02
C PHE A 1181 18.55 -23.53 -10.01
N CYS A 1182 18.77 -24.18 -11.14
CA CYS A 1182 18.70 -25.64 -11.27
C CYS A 1182 20.09 -26.12 -11.68
N VAL A 1183 20.77 -26.77 -10.75
CA VAL A 1183 22.14 -27.25 -10.94
C VAL A 1183 22.11 -28.60 -11.64
N SER A 1184 23.03 -28.80 -12.59
CA SER A 1184 23.16 -30.03 -13.37
C SER A 1184 24.52 -30.70 -13.14
N ALA A 1185 24.58 -32.01 -13.37
CA ALA A 1185 25.82 -32.78 -13.51
C ALA A 1185 26.69 -32.28 -14.68
N SER A 1186 26.08 -31.67 -15.71
CA SER A 1186 26.83 -31.13 -16.86
C SER A 1186 27.55 -29.82 -16.56
N HIS A 1187 27.28 -29.15 -15.44
CA HIS A 1187 28.00 -27.93 -15.07
C HIS A 1187 29.43 -28.26 -14.61
N THR A 1188 30.40 -27.56 -15.18
CA THR A 1188 31.77 -27.55 -14.67
C THR A 1188 31.89 -26.58 -13.51
N LYS A 1189 32.98 -26.71 -12.73
CA LYS A 1189 33.24 -25.79 -11.62
C LYS A 1189 33.38 -24.35 -12.10
N GLU A 1190 34.03 -24.14 -13.25
CA GLU A 1190 34.26 -22.83 -13.86
C GLU A 1190 32.94 -22.16 -14.26
N MET A 1191 31.97 -22.94 -14.78
CA MET A 1191 30.63 -22.44 -15.06
C MET A 1191 29.91 -21.98 -13.79
N LEU A 1192 30.01 -22.78 -12.72
CA LEU A 1192 29.42 -22.44 -11.42
C LEU A 1192 30.09 -21.21 -10.81
N ASP A 1193 31.42 -21.11 -10.86
CA ASP A 1193 32.16 -19.95 -10.38
C ASP A 1193 31.78 -18.68 -11.15
N LYS A 1194 31.68 -18.75 -12.48
CA LYS A 1194 31.21 -17.61 -13.30
C LYS A 1194 29.81 -17.16 -12.88
N ALA A 1195 28.87 -18.11 -12.71
CA ALA A 1195 27.52 -17.78 -12.25
C ALA A 1195 27.52 -17.17 -10.85
N LEU A 1196 28.35 -17.67 -9.93
CA LEU A 1196 28.51 -17.15 -8.58
C LEU A 1196 29.07 -15.72 -8.58
N THR A 1197 30.13 -15.44 -9.34
CA THR A 1197 30.71 -14.09 -9.46
C THR A 1197 29.70 -13.08 -9.98
N VAL A 1198 29.01 -13.41 -11.08
CA VAL A 1198 27.95 -12.55 -11.65
C VAL A 1198 26.84 -12.31 -10.62
N MET A 1199 26.43 -13.35 -9.89
CA MET A 1199 25.41 -13.19 -8.86
C MET A 1199 25.88 -12.32 -7.70
N ASP A 1200 27.14 -12.43 -7.27
CA ASP A 1200 27.71 -11.62 -6.19
C ASP A 1200 27.68 -10.12 -6.54
N GLU A 1201 28.10 -9.78 -7.75
CA GLU A 1201 28.07 -8.40 -8.29
C GLU A 1201 26.64 -7.85 -8.39
N ILE A 1202 25.73 -8.61 -9.01
CA ILE A 1202 24.30 -8.24 -9.08
C ILE A 1202 23.72 -8.07 -7.68
N GLY A 1203 24.12 -8.94 -6.75
CA GLY A 1203 23.67 -8.96 -5.37
C GLY A 1203 23.92 -7.64 -4.64
N ASP A 1204 25.09 -7.04 -4.88
CA ASP A 1204 25.45 -5.72 -4.36
C ASP A 1204 24.72 -4.60 -5.09
N GLN A 1205 24.68 -4.64 -6.43
CA GLN A 1205 24.05 -3.59 -7.25
C GLN A 1205 22.55 -3.40 -6.96
N VAL A 1206 21.80 -4.50 -6.75
CA VAL A 1206 20.35 -4.45 -6.49
C VAL A 1206 19.99 -4.65 -5.02
N ALA A 1207 20.99 -4.70 -4.12
CA ALA A 1207 20.86 -4.87 -2.68
C ALA A 1207 19.90 -6.02 -2.30
N ILE A 1208 20.30 -7.25 -2.63
CA ILE A 1208 19.52 -8.50 -2.39
C ILE A 1208 20.23 -9.53 -1.51
N LYS A 1209 21.38 -9.18 -0.93
CA LYS A 1209 22.11 -9.99 0.04
C LYS A 1209 21.51 -9.83 1.45
N TYR A 1210 20.33 -10.42 1.64
CA TYR A 1210 19.50 -10.20 2.84
C TYR A 1210 19.89 -11.02 4.08
N SER A 1211 20.83 -11.98 3.97
CA SER A 1211 21.14 -12.88 5.07
C SER A 1211 21.77 -12.12 6.24
N LYS A 1212 21.33 -12.43 7.45
CA LYS A 1212 21.88 -11.92 8.72
C LYS A 1212 22.91 -12.85 9.32
N GLN A 1213 23.11 -14.03 8.73
CA GLN A 1213 24.11 -14.96 9.22
C GLN A 1213 25.51 -14.37 9.04
N PRO A 1214 26.40 -14.54 10.02
CA PRO A 1214 27.78 -14.08 9.87
C PRO A 1214 28.39 -14.75 8.64
N LYS A 1215 29.02 -13.95 7.78
CA LYS A 1215 29.69 -14.46 6.58
C LYS A 1215 30.84 -15.36 7.04
N SER A 1216 30.77 -16.64 6.67
CA SER A 1216 31.87 -17.56 6.96
C SER A 1216 33.07 -17.21 6.09
N CYS A 1217 34.23 -17.00 6.72
CA CYS A 1217 35.52 -16.84 6.03
C CYS A 1217 36.14 -18.18 5.61
N GLU A 1218 35.52 -19.31 5.99
CA GLU A 1218 36.05 -20.63 5.63
C GLU A 1218 35.95 -20.87 4.12
N LYS A 1219 37.05 -21.39 3.56
CA LYS A 1219 37.10 -21.74 2.14
C LYS A 1219 36.22 -22.96 1.88
N ILE A 1220 35.16 -22.77 1.10
CA ILE A 1220 34.33 -23.89 0.63
C ILE A 1220 35.09 -24.66 -0.45
N ILE A 1221 35.41 -25.92 -0.16
CA ILE A 1221 36.09 -26.84 -1.07
C ILE A 1221 35.06 -27.43 -2.04
N TYR A 1222 35.44 -27.52 -3.32
CA TYR A 1222 34.63 -28.11 -4.39
C TYR A 1222 34.65 -29.64 -4.34
#